data_AF-A0A7M3Y7R7-F1
#
_entry.id   AF-A0A7M3Y7R7-F1
#
_cell.length_a   1.000
_cell.length_b   1.000
_cell.length_c   1.000
_cell.angle_alpha   90.00
_cell.angle_beta   90.00
_cell.angle_gamma   90.00
#
_symmetry.space_group_name_H-M   'P 1'
#
loop_
_entity.id
_entity.type
_entity.pdbx_description
1 polymer ?
#
loop_
_entity_poly.entity_id
_entity_poly.type
_entity_poly.pdbx_seq_one_letter_code
_entity_poly.pdbx_strand_id
1 'polypeptide(L)'
;ENLTENSAVGAEFEKMGPFIYEVTTHRELLEFDESAGTVTYSEYDVFDWCADCTWADDDGNEHDSLPGSTNITNANILWNTQRIAGIATGIEYGEIFAKAGFTHMMIDNDLSNKAPSIWASEDIDDIAAAAGGSKFGDMSVEEGVLLDSYQASLAQSGLDGSMAAGDYESSIVKSIYYNANDGYGTCIALTCDIGPMLITGMGAPSDSVTAARAALYGYSGDMATHMDWAVYSLAASKFAENGAGAEIVRGMDNVSLRERLEAVSGVSITNNVALNNVVFGAEGEALGDGFLSLTDYNGVPLHGVALFLLGAQSDAFTTMVHYEIGLTQLLGLADYSGGWIGMVGTPFDFPMILVNGEGTINADQWWQTAFGSEEPIAGGYFSIGLNQGLYEGTVDLSVEKVQEILYTSDYALTGDFASVFMYNELSGTTMPMTEDRTGFVMGGDVVDWDDAFVAEAYDISESDAAALRSWVKNFMFSTVIGSLLGFQYEGTPYTTQSMDNWLYGWRDAIVADVVYGDISNMDVGWVSLETNETYYGSDNVSTGDFSVYVASTGTGAHADDGTMGQRLMEGYINSDGDGYCDFKLNADGTVAEADEDGNFPCEEGEIYGITGHLPWRAPHREASTLGLLSDHVGNGVTELAGTIGDIGSADESFKYNLVGYSITDTVPGEMGEFKGIPMRHHTITLDPAENQIQAKLIGSGTYVDVLPGALPVYFGSDVEIMVEPITNMPMYGKSVSMFHLDLRGAGNMNPDFGVDTHPVFEIHTLSELPDDSAETLKCKVLKNTDPMYWTDFGGEGDCALEGTAVIDYITAILYAASISMIAFGGVRMGTRD
;
A
#
# COMPACT_ATOMS: atom_id res chain seq x y z
N GLU A 1 0.82 19.55 -1.77
CA GLU A 1 2.15 19.18 -1.24
C GLU A 1 2.65 18.01 -2.06
N ASN A 2 3.95 17.92 -2.33
CA ASN A 2 4.47 16.77 -3.07
C ASN A 2 4.18 15.52 -2.23
N LEU A 3 3.39 14.58 -2.77
CA LEU A 3 3.10 13.27 -2.16
C LEU A 3 4.31 12.32 -2.22
N THR A 4 5.50 12.87 -2.47
CA THR A 4 6.77 12.17 -2.54
C THR A 4 7.29 11.86 -1.14
N GLU A 5 8.29 10.99 -1.07
CA GLU A 5 9.00 10.62 0.15
C GLU A 5 9.29 11.83 1.07
N ASN A 6 8.94 11.71 2.35
CA ASN A 6 9.28 12.63 3.46
C ASN A 6 8.50 13.94 3.61
N SER A 7 7.16 13.93 3.58
CA SER A 7 6.40 15.10 4.04
C SER A 7 6.41 15.31 5.56
N ALA A 8 6.70 14.27 6.36
CA ALA A 8 6.68 14.30 7.83
C ALA A 8 8.01 14.67 8.51
N VAL A 9 9.12 14.66 7.77
CA VAL A 9 10.43 15.08 8.31
C VAL A 9 10.37 16.56 8.64
N GLY A 10 10.39 16.88 9.94
CA GLY A 10 10.28 18.26 10.44
C GLY A 10 8.85 18.73 10.72
N ALA A 11 7.88 17.83 10.78
CA ALA A 11 6.54 18.15 11.27
C ALA A 11 6.59 18.63 12.73
N GLU A 12 5.85 19.71 13.04
CA GLU A 12 5.67 20.18 14.41
C GLU A 12 4.40 19.53 14.99
N PHE A 13 4.56 18.72 16.05
CA PHE A 13 3.44 18.09 16.73
C PHE A 13 2.93 18.98 17.87
N GLU A 14 1.62 19.10 17.96
CA GLU A 14 0.91 19.71 19.09
C GLU A 14 0.33 18.59 19.98
N LYS A 15 0.56 18.66 21.29
CA LYS A 15 -0.04 17.71 22.24
C LYS A 15 -1.53 18.00 22.36
N MET A 16 -2.36 17.05 21.93
CA MET A 16 -3.82 17.10 21.99
C MET A 16 -4.35 16.13 23.07
N GLY A 17 -5.34 16.56 23.85
CA GLY A 17 -5.91 15.77 24.95
C GLY A 17 -6.04 16.57 26.25
N PRO A 18 -6.38 15.91 27.38
CA PRO A 18 -6.56 14.47 27.52
C PRO A 18 -7.88 13.97 26.90
N PHE A 19 -7.88 12.73 26.44
CA PHE A 19 -9.08 11.98 26.09
C PHE A 19 -9.28 10.92 27.17
N ILE A 20 -10.33 11.04 27.99
CA ILE A 20 -10.51 10.21 29.18
C ILE A 20 -11.63 9.20 28.89
N TYR A 21 -11.33 7.93 29.08
CA TYR A 21 -12.27 6.83 28.89
C TYR A 21 -12.39 6.02 30.20
N GLU A 22 -13.61 5.60 30.54
CA GLU A 22 -13.87 4.56 31.53
C GLU A 22 -13.73 3.20 30.83
N VAL A 23 -12.90 2.31 31.38
CA VAL A 23 -12.64 0.98 30.80
C VAL A 23 -13.34 -0.07 31.64
N THR A 24 -14.20 -0.87 31.01
CA THR A 24 -14.88 -2.01 31.62
C THR A 24 -14.33 -3.31 31.00
N THR A 25 -13.59 -4.08 31.81
CA THR A 25 -13.12 -5.40 31.43
C THR A 25 -14.18 -6.46 31.69
N HIS A 26 -14.54 -7.20 30.65
CA HIS A 26 -15.44 -8.34 30.71
C HIS A 26 -14.62 -9.64 30.75
N ARG A 27 -14.94 -10.53 31.69
CA ARG A 27 -14.32 -11.85 31.82
C ARG A 27 -15.37 -12.94 31.86
N GLU A 28 -15.26 -13.93 30.99
CA GLU A 28 -16.12 -15.12 31.01
C GLU A 28 -15.29 -16.37 31.30
N LEU A 29 -15.71 -17.13 32.32
CA LEU A 29 -15.07 -18.40 32.68
C LEU A 29 -15.47 -19.49 31.70
N LEU A 30 -14.49 -20.05 30.99
CA LEU A 30 -14.69 -21.09 29.98
C LEU A 30 -14.45 -22.50 30.56
N GLU A 31 -13.35 -22.69 31.29
CA GLU A 31 -12.97 -23.99 31.84
C GLU A 31 -12.21 -23.87 33.18
N PHE A 32 -12.33 -24.88 34.03
CA PHE A 32 -11.54 -25.05 35.25
C PHE A 32 -11.05 -26.50 35.37
N ASP A 33 -9.73 -26.70 35.31
CA ASP A 33 -9.08 -28.01 35.50
C ASP A 33 -8.43 -28.06 36.89
N GLU A 34 -9.09 -28.77 37.82
CA GLU A 34 -8.61 -28.94 39.20
C GLU A 34 -7.28 -29.73 39.28
N SER A 35 -7.06 -30.65 38.35
CA SER A 35 -5.90 -31.54 38.35
C SER A 35 -4.65 -30.87 37.78
N ALA A 36 -4.81 -30.14 36.67
CA ALA A 36 -3.77 -29.27 36.15
C ALA A 36 -3.56 -28.07 37.07
N GLY A 37 -4.60 -27.61 37.77
CA GLY A 37 -4.54 -26.41 38.59
C GLY A 37 -4.62 -25.14 37.75
N THR A 38 -5.46 -25.14 36.72
CA THR A 38 -5.57 -24.05 35.76
C THR A 38 -7.01 -23.61 35.55
N VAL A 39 -7.19 -22.34 35.23
CA VAL A 39 -8.45 -21.74 34.85
C VAL A 39 -8.31 -21.09 33.47
N THR A 40 -9.30 -21.30 32.60
CA THR A 40 -9.36 -20.74 31.26
C THR A 40 -10.53 -19.76 31.20
N TYR A 41 -10.28 -18.52 30.76
CA TYR A 41 -11.30 -17.48 30.63
C TYR A 41 -11.06 -16.62 29.40
N SER A 42 -12.12 -16.13 28.77
CA SER A 42 -12.05 -15.07 27.76
C SER A 42 -12.09 -13.70 28.41
N GLU A 43 -11.44 -12.73 27.79
CA GLU A 43 -11.35 -11.34 28.25
C GLU A 43 -11.46 -10.39 27.06
N TYR A 44 -12.27 -9.34 27.21
CA TYR A 44 -12.34 -8.21 26.29
C TYR A 44 -12.66 -6.93 27.07
N ASP A 45 -12.22 -5.78 26.55
CA ASP A 45 -12.40 -4.47 27.17
C ASP A 45 -13.40 -3.62 26.38
N VAL A 46 -14.21 -2.85 27.11
CA VAL A 46 -15.12 -1.83 26.54
C VAL A 46 -14.73 -0.47 27.08
N PHE A 47 -14.59 0.49 26.17
CA PHE A 47 -14.14 1.84 26.50
C PHE A 47 -15.27 2.85 26.28
N ASP A 48 -15.63 3.58 27.33
CA ASP A 48 -16.69 4.60 27.31
C ASP A 48 -16.09 5.99 27.56
N TRP A 49 -16.29 6.94 26.64
CA TRP A 49 -15.78 8.30 26.82
C TRP A 49 -16.41 9.00 28.04
N CYS A 50 -15.57 9.49 28.96
CA CYS A 50 -16.00 10.20 30.15
C CYS A 50 -16.01 11.71 29.94
N ALA A 51 -17.17 12.25 29.55
CA ALA A 51 -17.34 13.68 29.27
C ALA A 51 -17.13 14.61 30.48
N ASP A 52 -17.40 14.11 31.70
CA ASP A 52 -17.34 14.90 32.93
C ASP A 52 -16.05 14.63 33.74
N CYS A 53 -15.11 13.85 33.21
CA CYS A 53 -13.84 13.54 33.87
C CYS A 53 -12.80 14.63 33.64
N THR A 54 -11.91 14.79 34.63
CA THR A 54 -10.73 15.66 34.55
C THR A 54 -9.47 14.87 34.87
N TRP A 55 -8.34 15.28 34.30
CA TRP A 55 -7.02 14.72 34.60
C TRP A 55 -6.07 15.85 35.00
N ALA A 56 -5.30 15.62 36.07
CA ALA A 56 -4.28 16.57 36.51
C ALA A 56 -2.93 16.21 35.88
N ASP A 57 -2.30 17.17 35.21
CA ASP A 57 -0.95 17.02 34.65
C ASP A 57 0.14 16.94 35.74
N ASP A 58 1.38 16.67 35.34
CA ASP A 58 2.52 16.56 36.27
C ASP A 58 2.79 17.86 37.05
N ASP A 59 2.33 19.01 36.54
CA ASP A 59 2.39 20.31 37.20
C ASP A 59 1.18 20.56 38.14
N GLY A 60 0.23 19.61 38.18
CA GLY A 60 -0.97 19.64 39.01
C GLY A 60 -2.11 20.49 38.44
N ASN A 61 -2.09 20.83 37.15
CA ASN A 61 -3.18 21.55 36.49
C ASN A 61 -4.22 20.55 35.98
N GLU A 62 -5.49 20.80 36.31
CA GLU A 62 -6.60 19.99 35.82
C GLU A 62 -6.98 20.36 34.38
N HIS A 63 -7.15 19.34 33.55
CA HIS A 63 -7.61 19.44 32.16
C HIS A 63 -8.89 18.63 32.00
N ASP A 64 -9.91 19.23 31.38
CA ASP A 64 -11.18 18.57 31.07
C ASP A 64 -10.98 17.57 29.92
N SER A 65 -11.70 16.44 29.95
CA SER A 65 -11.68 15.50 28.82
C SER A 65 -12.18 16.14 27.54
N LEU A 66 -11.42 15.97 26.46
CA LEU A 66 -11.90 16.31 25.12
C LEU A 66 -12.83 15.21 24.57
N PRO A 67 -13.82 15.54 23.71
CA PRO A 67 -14.68 14.55 23.07
C PRO A 67 -13.91 13.62 22.12
N GLY A 68 -14.25 12.33 22.12
CA GLY A 68 -13.70 11.35 21.17
C GLY A 68 -13.97 11.67 19.70
N SER A 69 -15.05 12.41 19.41
CA SER A 69 -15.38 12.97 18.08
C SER A 69 -14.45 14.10 17.60
N THR A 70 -13.47 14.52 18.40
CA THR A 70 -12.51 15.56 18.02
C THR A 70 -11.61 15.06 16.90
N ASN A 71 -11.63 15.72 15.75
CA ASN A 71 -10.74 15.41 14.63
C ASN A 71 -9.30 15.81 14.95
N ILE A 72 -8.39 14.87 14.71
CA ILE A 72 -6.94 15.04 14.87
C ILE A 72 -6.28 14.69 13.55
N THR A 73 -5.40 15.57 13.08
CA THR A 73 -4.50 15.28 11.96
C THR A 73 -3.22 14.68 12.53
N ASN A 74 -2.85 13.49 12.08
CA ASN A 74 -1.62 12.83 12.48
C ASN A 74 -0.94 12.17 11.27
N ALA A 75 0.30 11.72 11.44
CA ALA A 75 0.99 10.88 10.47
C ALA A 75 0.13 9.66 10.14
N ASN A 76 -0.06 9.38 8.86
CA ASN A 76 -0.70 8.16 8.40
C ASN A 76 0.29 7.01 8.60
N ILE A 77 0.10 6.27 9.69
CA ILE A 77 1.01 5.20 10.10
C ILE A 77 1.10 4.08 9.04
N LEU A 78 0.04 3.88 8.25
CA LEU A 78 -0.01 2.85 7.21
C LEU A 78 0.66 3.27 5.90
N TRP A 79 0.97 4.55 5.72
CA TRP A 79 1.38 5.12 4.43
C TRP A 79 2.59 4.43 3.80
N ASN A 80 3.63 4.13 4.58
CA ASN A 80 4.81 3.46 4.06
C ASN A 80 4.51 1.99 3.72
N THR A 81 3.74 1.30 4.57
CA THR A 81 3.30 -0.08 4.31
C THR A 81 2.46 -0.16 3.03
N GLN A 82 1.51 0.76 2.86
CA GLN A 82 0.68 0.88 1.66
C GLN A 82 1.52 1.13 0.41
N ARG A 83 2.54 1.99 0.49
CA ARG A 83 3.47 2.24 -0.63
C ARG A 83 4.31 1.01 -0.98
N ILE A 84 4.77 0.26 0.02
CA ILE A 84 5.54 -0.96 -0.22
C ILE A 84 4.65 -2.06 -0.82
N ALA A 85 3.44 -2.24 -0.28
CA ALA A 85 2.47 -3.21 -0.80
C ALA A 85 2.01 -2.86 -2.23
N GLY A 86 1.80 -1.57 -2.51
CA GLY A 86 1.33 -1.08 -3.81
C GLY A 86 2.40 -0.96 -4.90
N ILE A 87 3.62 -1.48 -4.71
CA ILE A 87 4.70 -1.38 -5.73
C ILE A 87 4.35 -2.09 -7.03
N ALA A 88 3.82 -3.32 -6.97
CA ALA A 88 3.45 -4.09 -8.15
C ALA A 88 2.33 -3.38 -8.93
N THR A 89 1.24 -3.03 -8.23
CA THR A 89 0.12 -2.24 -8.76
C THR A 89 0.58 -0.90 -9.32
N GLY A 90 1.52 -0.23 -8.65
CA GLY A 90 2.10 1.03 -9.10
C GLY A 90 2.87 0.91 -10.42
N ILE A 91 3.55 -0.22 -10.65
CA ILE A 91 4.23 -0.52 -11.91
C ILE A 91 3.20 -0.77 -13.03
N GLU A 92 2.13 -1.53 -12.76
CA GLU A 92 1.05 -1.77 -13.72
C GLU A 92 0.36 -0.46 -14.17
N TYR A 93 0.05 0.41 -13.21
CA TYR A 93 -0.48 1.75 -13.54
C TYR A 93 0.54 2.62 -14.26
N GLY A 94 1.82 2.54 -13.88
CA GLY A 94 2.91 3.23 -14.57
C GLY A 94 2.97 2.86 -16.06
N GLU A 95 2.80 1.57 -16.38
CA GLU A 95 2.68 1.07 -17.76
C GLU A 95 1.44 1.66 -18.47
N ILE A 96 0.27 1.66 -17.83
CA ILE A 96 -0.96 2.25 -18.40
C ILE A 96 -0.73 3.73 -18.75
N PHE A 97 -0.14 4.51 -17.85
CA PHE A 97 0.12 5.94 -18.09
C PHE A 97 1.19 6.16 -19.18
N ALA A 98 2.21 5.31 -19.26
CA ALA A 98 3.18 5.37 -20.35
C ALA A 98 2.53 5.05 -21.72
N LYS A 99 1.71 3.99 -21.79
CA LYS A 99 0.95 3.65 -23.02
C LYS A 99 -0.08 4.72 -23.38
N ALA A 100 -0.60 5.46 -22.40
CA ALA A 100 -1.44 6.63 -22.65
C ALA A 100 -0.67 7.76 -23.35
N GLY A 101 0.63 7.90 -23.08
CA GLY A 101 1.52 8.80 -23.82
C GLY A 101 1.71 8.37 -25.28
N PHE A 102 1.93 7.08 -25.52
CA PHE A 102 1.91 6.51 -26.88
C PHE A 102 0.58 6.81 -27.58
N THR A 103 -0.53 6.54 -26.91
CA THR A 103 -1.89 6.77 -27.44
C THR A 103 -2.13 8.23 -27.77
N HIS A 104 -1.70 9.15 -26.91
CA HIS A 104 -1.77 10.58 -27.16
C HIS A 104 -1.05 10.96 -28.47
N MET A 105 0.17 10.45 -28.68
CA MET A 105 0.90 10.68 -29.93
C MET A 105 0.19 10.09 -31.15
N MET A 106 -0.38 8.89 -31.01
CA MET A 106 -1.12 8.24 -32.10
C MET A 106 -2.39 9.01 -32.45
N ILE A 107 -3.15 9.49 -31.45
CA ILE A 107 -4.35 10.29 -31.66
C ILE A 107 -4.00 11.65 -32.30
N ASP A 108 -2.93 12.31 -31.85
CA ASP A 108 -2.49 13.57 -32.45
C ASP A 108 -2.09 13.39 -33.91
N ASN A 109 -1.32 12.33 -34.22
CA ASN A 109 -0.99 11.97 -35.58
C ASN A 109 -2.23 11.61 -36.42
N ASP A 110 -3.19 10.88 -35.83
CA ASP A 110 -4.41 10.49 -36.51
C ASP A 110 -5.24 11.71 -36.90
N LEU A 111 -5.40 12.67 -35.98
CA LEU A 111 -6.13 13.91 -36.23
C LEU A 111 -5.38 14.86 -37.19
N SER A 112 -4.07 14.99 -37.04
CA SER A 112 -3.24 15.93 -37.83
C SER A 112 -2.96 15.43 -39.25
N ASN A 113 -2.74 14.12 -39.41
CA ASN A 113 -2.21 13.51 -40.62
C ASN A 113 -3.07 12.38 -41.18
N LYS A 114 -3.55 11.43 -40.38
CA LYS A 114 -4.30 10.29 -40.95
C LYS A 114 -5.66 10.70 -41.51
N ALA A 115 -6.43 11.53 -40.81
CA ALA A 115 -7.70 12.05 -41.31
C ALA A 115 -7.55 12.77 -42.67
N PRO A 116 -6.64 13.76 -42.83
CA PRO A 116 -6.37 14.34 -44.14
C PRO A 116 -5.87 13.36 -45.20
N SER A 117 -5.17 12.30 -44.79
CA SER A 117 -4.66 11.27 -45.72
C SER A 117 -5.77 10.38 -46.24
N ILE A 118 -6.73 10.02 -45.38
CA ILE A 118 -7.96 9.31 -45.77
C ILE A 118 -8.70 10.14 -46.84
N TRP A 119 -8.98 11.41 -46.57
CA TRP A 119 -9.67 12.28 -47.54
C TRP A 119 -8.88 12.50 -48.82
N ALA A 120 -7.56 12.67 -48.73
CA ALA A 120 -6.72 12.77 -49.91
C ALA A 120 -6.74 11.48 -50.75
N SER A 121 -6.80 10.31 -50.11
CA SER A 121 -6.88 9.02 -50.79
C SER A 121 -8.23 8.84 -51.48
N GLU A 122 -9.33 9.27 -50.84
CA GLU A 122 -10.68 9.29 -51.40
C GLU A 122 -10.77 10.26 -52.59
N ASP A 123 -10.24 11.48 -52.45
CA ASP A 123 -10.18 12.47 -53.55
C ASP A 123 -9.44 11.93 -54.78
N ILE A 124 -8.33 11.21 -54.57
CA ILE A 124 -7.55 10.61 -55.65
C ILE A 124 -8.35 9.50 -56.34
N ASP A 125 -9.02 8.63 -55.59
CA ASP A 125 -9.88 7.59 -56.17
C ASP A 125 -11.08 8.21 -56.91
N ASP A 126 -11.69 9.26 -56.36
CA ASP A 126 -12.81 9.99 -56.97
C ASP A 126 -12.40 10.68 -58.28
N ILE A 127 -11.19 11.24 -58.35
CA ILE A 127 -10.65 11.82 -59.61
C ILE A 127 -10.54 10.73 -60.68
N ALA A 128 -9.98 9.57 -60.34
CA ALA A 128 -9.86 8.46 -61.28
C ALA A 128 -11.24 7.93 -61.68
N ALA A 129 -12.14 7.71 -60.72
CA ALA A 129 -13.49 7.19 -60.93
C ALA A 129 -14.35 8.15 -61.80
N ALA A 130 -14.27 9.46 -61.56
CA ALA A 130 -14.97 10.47 -62.36
C ALA A 130 -14.51 10.51 -63.82
N ALA A 131 -13.25 10.16 -64.07
CA ALA A 131 -12.68 10.01 -65.42
C ALA A 131 -12.97 8.62 -66.05
N GLY A 132 -13.68 7.74 -65.34
CA GLY A 132 -14.05 6.39 -65.81
C GLY A 132 -13.05 5.29 -65.42
N GLY A 133 -12.10 5.59 -64.53
CA GLY A 133 -11.16 4.65 -63.94
C GLY A 133 -11.82 3.71 -62.94
N SER A 134 -11.10 2.66 -62.57
CA SER A 134 -11.52 1.69 -61.56
C SER A 134 -10.36 0.74 -61.25
N LYS A 135 -10.27 0.29 -59.99
CA LYS A 135 -9.41 -0.83 -59.55
C LYS A 135 -9.49 -2.10 -60.42
N PHE A 136 -10.59 -2.32 -61.15
CA PHE A 136 -10.77 -3.46 -62.06
C PHE A 136 -10.58 -3.13 -63.56
N GLY A 137 -10.24 -1.88 -63.89
CA GLY A 137 -9.96 -1.40 -65.23
C GLY A 137 -8.57 -1.76 -65.75
N ASP A 138 -8.21 -1.22 -66.92
CA ASP A 138 -6.92 -1.45 -67.59
C ASP A 138 -5.80 -0.46 -67.17
N MET A 139 -6.11 0.42 -66.21
CA MET A 139 -5.22 1.45 -65.66
C MET A 139 -4.88 2.62 -66.59
N SER A 140 -5.50 2.73 -67.75
CA SER A 140 -5.26 3.82 -68.70
C SER A 140 -5.73 5.19 -68.19
N VAL A 141 -6.76 5.22 -67.34
CA VAL A 141 -7.30 6.45 -66.74
C VAL A 141 -6.40 6.93 -65.61
N GLU A 142 -6.03 6.01 -64.71
CA GLU A 142 -5.13 6.23 -63.58
C GLU A 142 -3.74 6.70 -64.04
N GLU A 143 -3.24 6.12 -65.15
CA GLU A 143 -2.03 6.61 -65.83
C GLU A 143 -2.23 8.05 -66.31
N GLY A 144 -3.37 8.35 -66.93
CA GLY A 144 -3.73 9.71 -67.35
C GLY A 144 -3.71 10.74 -66.21
N VAL A 145 -4.25 10.37 -65.04
CA VAL A 145 -4.24 11.24 -63.84
C VAL A 145 -2.81 11.49 -63.35
N LEU A 146 -1.93 10.47 -63.36
CA LEU A 146 -0.52 10.65 -63.03
C LEU A 146 0.19 11.57 -64.04
N LEU A 147 -0.09 11.41 -65.33
CA LEU A 147 0.47 12.27 -66.38
C LEU A 147 0.05 13.73 -66.20
N ASP A 148 -1.22 13.98 -65.85
CA ASP A 148 -1.72 15.33 -65.58
C ASP A 148 -1.06 15.94 -64.32
N SER A 149 -0.90 15.13 -63.25
CA SER A 149 -0.16 15.53 -62.05
C SER A 149 1.30 15.90 -62.37
N TYR A 150 2.00 15.06 -63.15
CA TYR A 150 3.35 15.34 -63.60
C TYR A 150 3.43 16.64 -64.41
N GLN A 151 2.50 16.83 -65.35
CA GLN A 151 2.44 18.03 -66.18
C GLN A 151 2.28 19.30 -65.32
N ALA A 152 1.52 19.21 -64.23
CA ALA A 152 1.36 20.29 -63.26
C ALA A 152 2.64 20.50 -62.40
N SER A 153 3.40 19.44 -62.12
CA SER A 153 4.62 19.50 -61.30
C SER A 153 5.89 19.82 -62.08
N LEU A 154 5.87 19.80 -63.43
CA LEU A 154 7.02 20.06 -64.31
C LEU A 154 7.85 21.29 -63.91
N ALA A 155 7.20 22.43 -63.67
CA ALA A 155 7.87 23.67 -63.31
C ALA A 155 8.59 23.58 -61.94
N GLN A 156 8.06 22.76 -61.03
CA GLN A 156 8.66 22.51 -59.71
C GLN A 156 9.76 21.45 -59.79
N SER A 157 9.61 20.44 -60.66
CA SER A 157 10.55 19.33 -60.81
C SER A 157 11.88 19.72 -61.43
N GLY A 158 11.91 20.77 -62.27
CA GLY A 158 13.10 21.18 -63.02
C GLY A 158 13.59 20.14 -64.03
N LEU A 159 12.78 19.12 -64.34
CA LEU A 159 13.11 18.05 -65.29
C LEU A 159 12.76 18.44 -66.72
N ASP A 160 13.59 18.00 -67.66
CA ASP A 160 13.30 18.02 -69.09
C ASP A 160 12.68 16.66 -69.52
N GLY A 161 11.76 16.68 -70.49
CA GLY A 161 11.09 15.49 -71.02
C GLY A 161 9.58 15.51 -70.85
N SER A 162 8.90 14.50 -71.39
CA SER A 162 7.45 14.30 -71.24
C SER A 162 7.17 12.82 -71.07
N MET A 163 6.41 12.46 -70.05
CA MET A 163 5.79 11.13 -69.97
C MET A 163 4.62 11.08 -70.97
N ALA A 164 4.42 9.95 -71.64
CA ALA A 164 3.30 9.71 -72.54
C ALA A 164 2.44 8.54 -72.07
N ALA A 165 1.17 8.54 -72.46
CA ALA A 165 0.26 7.42 -72.16
C ALA A 165 0.76 6.13 -72.83
N GLY A 166 0.76 5.03 -72.08
CA GLY A 166 1.26 3.73 -72.49
C GLY A 166 2.78 3.55 -72.30
N ASP A 167 3.46 4.50 -71.66
CA ASP A 167 4.88 4.36 -71.31
C ASP A 167 5.10 3.44 -70.10
N TYR A 168 4.05 3.14 -69.32
CA TYR A 168 4.12 2.31 -68.12
C TYR A 168 3.24 1.05 -68.21
N GLU A 169 3.76 -0.05 -67.68
CA GLU A 169 2.99 -1.29 -67.55
C GLU A 169 1.80 -1.09 -66.60
N SER A 170 0.62 -1.53 -67.01
CA SER A 170 -0.61 -1.43 -66.20
C SER A 170 -0.46 -2.01 -64.79
N SER A 171 0.39 -3.02 -64.59
CA SER A 171 0.68 -3.58 -63.27
C SER A 171 1.38 -2.59 -62.33
N ILE A 172 2.22 -1.71 -62.87
CA ILE A 172 2.93 -0.67 -62.10
C ILE A 172 1.93 0.42 -61.69
N VAL A 173 1.11 0.90 -62.63
CA VAL A 173 0.06 1.90 -62.34
C VAL A 173 -0.93 1.35 -61.31
N LYS A 174 -1.31 0.07 -61.44
CA LYS A 174 -2.16 -0.61 -60.46
C LYS A 174 -1.51 -0.76 -59.09
N SER A 175 -0.20 -0.99 -59.04
CA SER A 175 0.58 -0.99 -57.80
C SER A 175 0.48 0.38 -57.12
N ILE A 176 0.80 1.45 -57.86
CA ILE A 176 0.76 2.83 -57.37
C ILE A 176 -0.60 3.20 -56.77
N TYR A 177 -1.69 2.91 -57.47
CA TYR A 177 -3.03 3.30 -57.00
C TYR A 177 -3.59 2.38 -55.92
N TYR A 178 -3.48 1.06 -56.09
CA TYR A 178 -4.37 0.13 -55.39
C TYR A 178 -3.71 -1.04 -54.65
N ASN A 179 -2.47 -1.41 -54.98
CA ASN A 179 -1.88 -2.67 -54.52
C ASN A 179 -0.54 -2.55 -53.80
N ALA A 180 0.11 -1.38 -53.81
CA ALA A 180 1.38 -1.20 -53.11
C ALA A 180 1.19 -1.48 -51.61
N ASN A 181 2.11 -2.28 -51.07
CA ASN A 181 2.16 -2.63 -49.65
C ASN A 181 3.62 -2.55 -49.17
N ASP A 182 3.80 -2.37 -47.88
CA ASP A 182 5.11 -2.26 -47.21
C ASP A 182 5.90 -3.58 -47.15
N GLY A 183 5.36 -4.69 -47.64
CA GLY A 183 5.95 -6.03 -47.51
C GLY A 183 5.59 -6.77 -46.21
N TYR A 184 4.92 -6.09 -45.28
CA TYR A 184 4.49 -6.61 -43.97
C TYR A 184 2.96 -6.68 -43.81
N GLY A 185 2.22 -6.16 -44.79
CA GLY A 185 0.75 -6.28 -44.87
C GLY A 185 0.02 -4.94 -44.85
N THR A 186 0.72 -3.83 -44.61
CA THR A 186 0.14 -2.49 -44.62
C THR A 186 -0.02 -2.00 -46.05
N CYS A 187 -1.23 -1.57 -46.43
CA CYS A 187 -1.42 -0.93 -47.73
C CYS A 187 -0.87 0.50 -47.74
N ILE A 188 -0.02 0.80 -48.72
CA ILE A 188 0.62 2.12 -48.90
C ILE A 188 0.25 2.79 -50.23
N ALA A 189 -0.66 2.19 -51.00
CA ALA A 189 -1.08 2.72 -52.29
C ALA A 189 -1.77 4.10 -52.18
N LEU A 190 -1.83 4.87 -53.27
CA LEU A 190 -2.41 6.23 -53.25
C LEU A 190 -3.84 6.28 -52.71
N THR A 191 -4.63 5.22 -52.92
CA THR A 191 -6.02 5.13 -52.45
C THR A 191 -6.16 4.38 -51.12
N CYS A 192 -5.07 4.24 -50.35
CA CYS A 192 -5.08 3.65 -49.01
C CYS A 192 -4.87 4.73 -47.96
N ASP A 193 -5.43 4.52 -46.77
CA ASP A 193 -5.55 5.53 -45.70
C ASP A 193 -4.25 6.27 -45.38
N ILE A 194 -3.10 5.56 -45.38
CA ILE A 194 -1.79 6.16 -45.08
C ILE A 194 -0.96 6.50 -46.33
N GLY A 195 -1.44 6.21 -47.53
CA GLY A 195 -0.69 6.34 -48.78
C GLY A 195 -0.22 7.78 -49.04
N PRO A 196 -1.15 8.76 -49.10
CA PRO A 196 -0.79 10.16 -49.25
C PRO A 196 0.13 10.69 -48.13
N MET A 197 -0.12 10.27 -46.88
CA MET A 197 0.71 10.58 -45.72
C MET A 197 2.15 10.07 -45.89
N LEU A 198 2.33 8.78 -46.22
CA LEU A 198 3.66 8.17 -46.40
C LEU A 198 4.41 8.81 -47.56
N ILE A 199 3.77 8.92 -48.73
CA ILE A 199 4.40 9.49 -49.93
C ILE A 199 4.90 10.90 -49.66
N THR A 200 4.08 11.72 -48.99
CA THR A 200 4.45 13.09 -48.65
C THR A 200 5.53 13.12 -47.57
N GLY A 201 5.43 12.27 -46.54
CA GLY A 201 6.39 12.16 -45.43
C GLY A 201 7.79 11.73 -45.87
N MET A 202 7.90 10.89 -46.91
CA MET A 202 9.19 10.55 -47.54
C MET A 202 9.88 11.76 -48.19
N GLY A 203 9.15 12.87 -48.44
CA GLY A 203 9.68 14.12 -48.98
C GLY A 203 9.65 14.21 -50.51
N ALA A 204 10.08 15.36 -51.03
CA ALA A 204 10.13 15.58 -52.48
C ALA A 204 11.15 14.65 -53.17
N PRO A 205 10.94 14.30 -54.46
CA PRO A 205 11.84 13.46 -55.23
C PRO A 205 13.30 13.92 -55.17
N SER A 206 14.20 12.98 -54.89
CA SER A 206 15.65 13.13 -54.86
C SER A 206 16.29 11.77 -55.17
N ASP A 207 17.59 11.72 -55.46
CA ASP A 207 18.25 10.45 -55.82
C ASP A 207 17.99 9.32 -54.80
N SER A 208 17.94 9.63 -53.50
CA SER A 208 17.63 8.66 -52.44
C SER A 208 16.13 8.39 -52.30
N VAL A 209 15.29 9.43 -52.26
CA VAL A 209 13.84 9.30 -52.05
C VAL A 209 13.17 8.60 -53.25
N THR A 210 13.56 8.96 -54.46
CA THR A 210 13.06 8.36 -55.70
C THR A 210 13.38 6.88 -55.74
N ALA A 211 14.61 6.48 -55.40
CA ALA A 211 14.98 5.07 -55.38
C ALA A 211 14.17 4.28 -54.33
N ALA A 212 13.98 4.83 -53.13
CA ALA A 212 13.20 4.21 -52.07
C ALA A 212 11.72 4.08 -52.45
N ARG A 213 11.10 5.15 -52.96
CA ARG A 213 9.68 5.14 -53.37
C ARG A 213 9.46 4.25 -54.60
N ALA A 214 10.35 4.30 -55.58
CA ALA A 214 10.33 3.40 -56.72
C ALA A 214 10.31 1.92 -56.31
N ALA A 215 11.09 1.54 -55.29
CA ALA A 215 11.12 0.18 -54.77
C ALA A 215 9.78 -0.24 -54.13
N LEU A 216 9.15 0.65 -53.34
CA LEU A 216 7.87 0.39 -52.68
C LEU A 216 6.70 0.26 -53.67
N TYR A 217 6.66 1.11 -54.68
CA TYR A 217 5.52 1.19 -55.61
C TYR A 217 5.75 0.45 -56.93
N GLY A 218 6.99 0.00 -57.20
CA GLY A 218 7.33 -0.91 -58.31
C GLY A 218 7.65 -0.25 -59.65
N TYR A 219 7.81 1.08 -59.70
CA TYR A 219 8.26 1.77 -60.92
C TYR A 219 9.79 1.81 -61.01
N SER A 220 10.36 1.81 -62.22
CA SER A 220 11.81 1.84 -62.45
C SER A 220 12.14 2.31 -63.87
N GLY A 221 13.42 2.48 -64.19
CA GLY A 221 13.90 2.85 -65.53
C GLY A 221 14.20 4.35 -65.69
N ASP A 222 14.45 4.78 -66.93
CA ASP A 222 14.96 6.11 -67.27
C ASP A 222 14.00 7.26 -66.91
N MET A 223 12.71 6.96 -66.72
CA MET A 223 11.66 7.92 -66.34
C MET A 223 11.18 7.74 -64.89
N ALA A 224 11.92 7.00 -64.06
CA ALA A 224 11.53 6.75 -62.66
C ALA A 224 11.40 8.04 -61.84
N THR A 225 12.28 9.02 -62.06
CA THR A 225 12.19 10.34 -61.39
C THR A 225 10.97 11.13 -61.86
N HIS A 226 10.57 11.00 -63.13
CA HIS A 226 9.37 11.64 -63.66
C HIS A 226 8.11 11.04 -63.03
N MET A 227 8.03 9.70 -62.96
CA MET A 227 6.93 9.00 -62.27
C MET A 227 6.90 9.35 -60.78
N ASP A 228 8.05 9.46 -60.12
CA ASP A 228 8.12 9.85 -58.71
C ASP A 228 7.57 11.26 -58.47
N TRP A 229 7.86 12.21 -59.37
CA TRP A 229 7.23 13.53 -59.34
C TRP A 229 5.73 13.49 -59.60
N ALA A 230 5.25 12.58 -60.46
CA ALA A 230 3.82 12.38 -60.71
C ALA A 230 3.08 11.92 -59.43
N VAL A 231 3.63 10.89 -58.78
CA VAL A 231 3.09 10.27 -57.57
C VAL A 231 3.18 11.24 -56.39
N TYR A 232 4.35 11.84 -56.17
CA TYR A 232 4.58 12.81 -55.10
C TYR A 232 3.64 14.00 -55.19
N SER A 233 3.55 14.64 -56.35
CA SER A 233 2.78 15.87 -56.49
C SER A 233 1.28 15.61 -56.38
N LEU A 234 0.79 14.45 -56.83
CA LEU A 234 -0.61 14.08 -56.66
C LEU A 234 -0.95 13.89 -55.18
N ALA A 235 -0.17 13.06 -54.48
CA ALA A 235 -0.33 12.81 -53.05
C ALA A 235 -0.18 14.11 -52.23
N ALA A 236 0.92 14.83 -52.41
CA ALA A 236 1.24 16.02 -51.61
C ALA A 236 0.24 17.17 -51.85
N SER A 237 -0.25 17.35 -53.07
CA SER A 237 -1.27 18.38 -53.34
C SER A 237 -2.57 18.06 -52.64
N LYS A 238 -3.07 16.83 -52.76
CA LYS A 238 -4.33 16.41 -52.13
C LYS A 238 -4.24 16.34 -50.62
N PHE A 239 -3.11 15.89 -50.10
CA PHE A 239 -2.85 15.86 -48.67
C PHE A 239 -2.83 17.28 -48.07
N ALA A 240 -2.17 18.23 -48.74
CA ALA A 240 -2.16 19.63 -48.32
C ALA A 240 -3.54 20.32 -48.48
N GLU A 241 -4.29 20.03 -49.55
CA GLU A 241 -5.65 20.56 -49.75
C GLU A 241 -6.60 20.17 -48.61
N ASN A 242 -6.42 18.96 -48.06
CA ASN A 242 -7.18 18.43 -46.94
C ASN A 242 -6.64 18.86 -45.55
N GLY A 243 -5.66 19.78 -45.52
CA GLY A 243 -5.17 20.38 -44.27
C GLY A 243 -4.24 19.48 -43.46
N ALA A 244 -3.42 18.65 -44.11
CA ALA A 244 -2.38 17.88 -43.46
C ALA A 244 -1.39 18.75 -42.64
N GLY A 245 -0.91 18.19 -41.54
CA GLY A 245 0.06 18.87 -40.65
C GLY A 245 -0.51 20.09 -39.92
N ALA A 246 -1.85 20.20 -39.83
CA ALA A 246 -2.50 21.21 -39.01
C ALA A 246 -2.24 20.90 -37.52
N GLU A 247 -1.82 21.91 -36.77
CA GLU A 247 -1.67 21.82 -35.32
C GLU A 247 -3.06 21.68 -34.65
N ILE A 248 -3.26 20.63 -33.86
CA ILE A 248 -4.54 20.36 -33.19
C ILE A 248 -4.56 21.09 -31.85
N VAL A 249 -5.22 22.25 -31.84
CA VAL A 249 -5.27 23.13 -30.67
C VAL A 249 -6.68 23.55 -30.32
N ARG A 250 -6.92 23.78 -29.03
CA ARG A 250 -8.18 24.35 -28.55
C ARG A 250 -8.47 25.67 -29.26
N GLY A 251 -9.69 25.82 -29.77
CA GLY A 251 -10.11 26.98 -30.54
C GLY A 251 -9.90 26.89 -32.05
N MET A 252 -9.41 25.75 -32.56
CA MET A 252 -9.51 25.43 -33.99
C MET A 252 -10.97 25.35 -34.44
N ASP A 253 -11.19 25.36 -35.76
CA ASP A 253 -12.54 25.25 -36.30
C ASP A 253 -13.18 23.91 -35.93
N ASN A 254 -14.31 23.98 -35.20
CA ASN A 254 -15.00 22.78 -34.69
C ASN A 254 -15.62 21.92 -35.80
N VAL A 255 -15.85 22.46 -37.00
CA VAL A 255 -16.29 21.64 -38.12
C VAL A 255 -15.13 20.75 -38.57
N SER A 256 -13.96 21.34 -38.82
CA SER A 256 -12.75 20.58 -39.17
C SER A 256 -12.36 19.56 -38.08
N LEU A 257 -12.36 19.95 -36.80
CA LEU A 257 -12.01 19.03 -35.71
C LEU A 257 -12.98 17.84 -35.62
N ARG A 258 -14.28 18.10 -35.77
CA ARG A 258 -15.31 17.05 -35.76
C ARG A 258 -15.15 16.09 -36.92
N GLU A 259 -14.91 16.60 -38.13
CA GLU A 259 -14.69 15.78 -39.32
C GLU A 259 -13.43 14.91 -39.15
N ARG A 260 -12.34 15.48 -38.60
CA ARG A 260 -11.10 14.73 -38.30
C ARG A 260 -11.35 13.58 -37.33
N LEU A 261 -12.02 13.86 -36.21
CA LEU A 261 -12.33 12.83 -35.20
C LEU A 261 -13.24 11.74 -35.79
N GLU A 262 -14.27 12.12 -36.54
CA GLU A 262 -15.18 11.17 -37.19
C GLU A 262 -14.45 10.27 -38.21
N ALA A 263 -13.50 10.83 -38.97
CA ALA A 263 -12.73 10.06 -39.96
C ALA A 263 -11.87 8.95 -39.34
N VAL A 264 -11.29 9.18 -38.16
CA VAL A 264 -10.37 8.21 -37.53
C VAL A 264 -11.03 7.31 -36.49
N SER A 265 -12.06 7.81 -35.80
CA SER A 265 -12.76 7.06 -34.74
C SER A 265 -14.12 6.50 -35.17
N GLY A 266 -14.70 7.00 -36.26
CA GLY A 266 -16.10 6.72 -36.65
C GLY A 266 -17.15 7.40 -35.76
N VAL A 267 -16.74 8.25 -34.80
CA VAL A 267 -17.64 8.93 -33.86
C VAL A 267 -17.83 10.39 -34.24
N SER A 268 -19.08 10.80 -34.49
CA SER A 268 -19.45 12.21 -34.66
C SER A 268 -19.99 12.83 -33.37
N ILE A 269 -19.42 13.97 -32.97
CA ILE A 269 -19.87 14.79 -31.83
C ILE A 269 -20.32 16.17 -32.32
N THR A 270 -21.62 16.39 -32.45
CA THR A 270 -22.17 17.66 -32.98
C THR A 270 -22.14 18.82 -31.97
N ASN A 271 -22.07 18.53 -30.67
CA ASN A 271 -21.95 19.55 -29.64
C ASN A 271 -20.49 20.01 -29.56
N ASN A 272 -20.23 21.27 -29.89
CA ASN A 272 -18.88 21.84 -29.87
C ASN A 272 -18.25 21.81 -28.47
N VAL A 273 -19.05 21.95 -27.40
CA VAL A 273 -18.53 21.88 -26.02
C VAL A 273 -18.04 20.47 -25.74
N ALA A 274 -18.91 19.47 -25.94
CA ALA A 274 -18.56 18.06 -25.77
C ALA A 274 -17.34 17.64 -26.62
N LEU A 275 -17.25 18.11 -27.88
CA LEU A 275 -16.10 17.85 -28.75
C LEU A 275 -14.80 18.40 -28.15
N ASN A 276 -14.81 19.64 -27.67
CA ASN A 276 -13.63 20.24 -27.05
C ASN A 276 -13.29 19.58 -25.71
N ASN A 277 -14.29 19.16 -24.94
CA ASN A 277 -14.07 18.44 -23.68
C ASN A 277 -13.37 17.10 -23.94
N VAL A 278 -13.83 16.31 -24.92
CA VAL A 278 -13.20 15.03 -25.26
C VAL A 278 -11.77 15.21 -25.77
N VAL A 279 -11.54 16.15 -26.69
CA VAL A 279 -10.21 16.27 -27.33
C VAL A 279 -9.21 16.99 -26.42
N PHE A 280 -9.63 18.06 -25.75
CA PHE A 280 -8.71 18.97 -25.04
C PHE A 280 -8.96 19.05 -23.52
N GLY A 281 -9.98 18.37 -23.01
CA GLY A 281 -10.36 18.35 -21.60
C GLY A 281 -11.46 19.36 -21.24
N ALA A 282 -12.12 19.17 -20.11
CA ALA A 282 -13.11 20.13 -19.61
C ALA A 282 -12.41 21.40 -19.08
N GLU A 283 -13.03 22.57 -19.28
CA GLU A 283 -12.45 23.83 -18.79
C GLU A 283 -12.55 23.94 -17.27
N GLY A 284 -11.42 24.23 -16.62
CA GLY A 284 -11.36 24.45 -15.17
C GLY A 284 -10.94 23.23 -14.35
N GLU A 285 -10.74 22.08 -15.00
CA GLU A 285 -10.22 20.87 -14.35
C GLU A 285 -8.77 21.05 -13.92
N ALA A 286 -8.45 20.52 -12.73
CA ALA A 286 -7.10 20.55 -12.18
C ALA A 286 -6.16 19.59 -12.93
N LEU A 287 -6.72 18.50 -13.46
CA LEU A 287 -6.02 17.51 -14.27
C LEU A 287 -6.56 17.57 -15.69
N GLY A 288 -5.66 17.69 -16.67
CA GLY A 288 -6.04 17.66 -18.07
C GLY A 288 -6.53 16.27 -18.46
N ASP A 289 -7.81 16.18 -18.77
CA ASP A 289 -8.59 14.96 -18.99
C ASP A 289 -9.04 14.73 -20.45
N GLY A 290 -8.57 15.55 -21.39
CA GLY A 290 -8.78 15.33 -22.82
C GLY A 290 -7.81 14.31 -23.43
N PHE A 291 -8.15 13.78 -24.61
CA PHE A 291 -7.24 12.89 -25.35
C PHE A 291 -5.86 13.51 -25.61
N LEU A 292 -5.84 14.80 -25.94
CA LEU A 292 -4.64 15.56 -26.24
C LEU A 292 -4.18 16.45 -25.07
N SER A 293 -4.63 16.18 -23.84
CA SER A 293 -4.08 16.86 -22.67
C SER A 293 -2.98 16.05 -22.01
N LEU A 294 -2.03 16.79 -21.43
CA LEU A 294 -0.96 16.29 -20.60
C LEU A 294 -0.90 17.16 -19.36
N THR A 295 -0.85 16.55 -18.18
CA THR A 295 -0.63 17.23 -16.91
C THR A 295 0.47 16.53 -16.14
N ASP A 296 1.37 17.31 -15.56
CA ASP A 296 2.34 16.77 -14.61
C ASP A 296 1.69 16.67 -13.23
N TYR A 297 1.61 15.45 -12.70
CA TYR A 297 1.10 15.17 -11.37
C TYR A 297 2.25 14.63 -10.50
N ASN A 298 2.83 15.53 -9.69
CA ASN A 298 3.94 15.21 -8.78
C ASN A 298 5.15 14.53 -9.46
N GLY A 299 5.47 14.90 -10.71
CA GLY A 299 6.57 14.33 -11.47
C GLY A 299 6.17 13.17 -12.39
N VAL A 300 4.90 12.76 -12.38
CA VAL A 300 4.34 11.73 -13.27
C VAL A 300 3.55 12.39 -14.40
N PRO A 301 3.89 12.17 -15.67
CA PRO A 301 3.09 12.67 -16.79
C PRO A 301 1.77 11.89 -16.89
N LEU A 302 0.66 12.56 -16.63
CA LEU A 302 -0.69 12.04 -16.82
C LEU A 302 -1.25 12.52 -18.16
N HIS A 303 -1.45 11.57 -19.07
CA HIS A 303 -2.13 11.82 -20.34
C HIS A 303 -3.64 11.63 -20.16
N GLY A 304 -4.44 12.63 -20.56
CA GLY A 304 -5.88 12.66 -20.27
C GLY A 304 -6.67 11.52 -20.89
N VAL A 305 -6.15 10.88 -21.94
CA VAL A 305 -6.75 9.65 -22.50
C VAL A 305 -6.84 8.50 -21.49
N ALA A 306 -5.88 8.38 -20.56
CA ALA A 306 -5.97 7.42 -19.46
C ALA A 306 -7.13 7.77 -18.52
N LEU A 307 -7.27 9.05 -18.18
CA LEU A 307 -8.35 9.55 -17.31
C LEU A 307 -9.74 9.28 -17.92
N PHE A 308 -9.88 9.52 -19.21
CA PHE A 308 -11.10 9.21 -19.94
C PHE A 308 -11.45 7.71 -19.86
N LEU A 309 -10.48 6.82 -20.11
CA LEU A 309 -10.70 5.37 -20.12
C LEU A 309 -10.95 4.81 -18.72
N LEU A 310 -10.19 5.25 -17.72
CA LEU A 310 -10.39 4.87 -16.31
C LEU A 310 -11.75 5.36 -15.79
N GLY A 311 -12.15 6.58 -16.14
CA GLY A 311 -13.48 7.10 -15.84
C GLY A 311 -14.58 6.29 -16.51
N ALA A 312 -14.42 5.96 -17.80
CA ALA A 312 -15.39 5.15 -18.54
C ALA A 312 -15.55 3.74 -17.95
N GLN A 313 -14.47 3.16 -17.41
CA GLN A 313 -14.47 1.85 -16.76
C GLN A 313 -15.10 1.90 -15.36
N SER A 314 -14.77 2.91 -14.55
CA SER A 314 -15.22 3.01 -13.16
C SER A 314 -16.67 3.49 -13.05
N ASP A 315 -17.03 4.58 -13.73
CA ASP A 315 -18.37 5.14 -13.77
C ASP A 315 -18.64 5.79 -15.14
N ALA A 316 -19.14 4.96 -16.07
CA ALA A 316 -19.53 5.39 -17.40
C ALA A 316 -20.58 6.51 -17.39
N PHE A 317 -21.48 6.56 -16.40
CA PHE A 317 -22.54 7.58 -16.36
C PHE A 317 -21.97 8.94 -15.97
N THR A 318 -21.17 9.00 -14.90
CA THR A 318 -20.49 10.24 -14.49
C THR A 318 -19.56 10.74 -15.58
N THR A 319 -18.84 9.84 -16.25
CA THR A 319 -17.98 10.18 -17.39
C THR A 319 -18.78 10.78 -18.56
N MET A 320 -19.93 10.19 -18.92
CA MET A 320 -20.80 10.77 -19.95
C MET A 320 -21.28 12.18 -19.61
N VAL A 321 -21.65 12.41 -18.35
CA VAL A 321 -22.09 13.73 -17.87
C VAL A 321 -20.93 14.72 -17.94
N HIS A 322 -19.74 14.31 -17.50
CA HIS A 322 -18.53 15.13 -17.46
C HIS A 322 -18.11 15.64 -18.85
N TYR A 323 -18.06 14.73 -19.84
CA TYR A 323 -17.70 15.09 -21.22
C TYR A 323 -18.89 15.59 -22.07
N GLU A 324 -20.10 15.64 -21.51
CA GLU A 324 -21.36 15.97 -22.21
C GLU A 324 -21.64 15.07 -23.45
N ILE A 325 -21.28 13.79 -23.39
CA ILE A 325 -21.43 12.82 -24.49
C ILE A 325 -22.50 11.75 -24.20
N GLY A 326 -23.05 11.17 -25.27
CA GLY A 326 -23.98 10.04 -25.18
C GLY A 326 -23.27 8.68 -25.04
N LEU A 327 -24.01 7.65 -24.63
CA LEU A 327 -23.45 6.30 -24.41
C LEU A 327 -22.78 5.71 -25.66
N THR A 328 -23.38 5.89 -26.84
CA THR A 328 -22.78 5.39 -28.08
C THR A 328 -21.49 6.12 -28.45
N GLN A 329 -21.37 7.40 -28.07
CA GLN A 329 -20.14 8.16 -28.27
C GLN A 329 -19.07 7.72 -27.26
N LEU A 330 -19.44 7.53 -25.99
CA LEU A 330 -18.53 6.99 -24.97
C LEU A 330 -17.94 5.65 -25.42
N LEU A 331 -18.80 4.70 -25.81
CA LEU A 331 -18.35 3.37 -26.25
C LEU A 331 -17.45 3.44 -27.49
N GLY A 332 -17.83 4.21 -28.51
CA GLY A 332 -17.01 4.31 -29.72
C GLY A 332 -15.68 5.03 -29.49
N LEU A 333 -15.65 6.03 -28.63
CA LEU A 333 -14.42 6.72 -28.24
C LEU A 333 -13.53 5.83 -27.38
N ALA A 334 -14.12 5.04 -26.46
CA ALA A 334 -13.41 4.06 -25.65
C ALA A 334 -12.86 2.91 -26.51
N ASP A 335 -13.57 2.46 -27.54
CA ASP A 335 -13.05 1.48 -28.51
C ASP A 335 -11.87 2.07 -29.29
N TYR A 336 -11.97 3.34 -29.72
CA TYR A 336 -10.91 4.02 -30.48
C TYR A 336 -9.65 4.27 -29.65
N SER A 337 -9.76 4.94 -28.49
CA SER A 337 -8.61 5.20 -27.64
C SER A 337 -8.13 3.95 -26.89
N GLY A 338 -9.05 3.07 -26.50
CA GLY A 338 -8.78 1.79 -25.87
C GLY A 338 -8.06 0.79 -26.80
N GLY A 339 -8.35 0.85 -28.10
CA GLY A 339 -7.62 0.10 -29.13
C GLY A 339 -6.18 0.59 -29.28
N TRP A 340 -5.94 1.90 -29.25
CA TRP A 340 -4.58 2.45 -29.32
C TRP A 340 -3.74 2.15 -28.08
N ILE A 341 -4.30 2.26 -26.88
CA ILE A 341 -3.57 1.98 -25.62
C ILE A 341 -3.40 0.48 -25.36
N GLY A 342 -4.18 -0.38 -26.04
CA GLY A 342 -4.17 -1.83 -25.86
C GLY A 342 -5.03 -2.35 -24.70
N MET A 343 -5.91 -1.52 -24.12
CA MET A 343 -6.80 -1.90 -23.01
C MET A 343 -8.17 -2.44 -23.48
N VAL A 344 -8.57 -2.17 -24.72
CA VAL A 344 -9.89 -2.55 -25.25
C VAL A 344 -9.76 -3.18 -26.62
N GLY A 345 -10.38 -4.35 -26.82
CA GLY A 345 -10.45 -5.01 -28.11
C GLY A 345 -9.11 -5.55 -28.61
N THR A 346 -8.89 -5.49 -29.92
CA THR A 346 -7.60 -5.84 -30.53
C THR A 346 -6.76 -4.57 -30.62
N PRO A 347 -5.52 -4.54 -30.06
CA PRO A 347 -4.67 -3.36 -30.12
C PRO A 347 -4.47 -2.88 -31.55
N PHE A 348 -4.48 -1.56 -31.74
CA PHE A 348 -4.15 -0.96 -33.03
C PHE A 348 -2.65 -0.97 -33.26
N ASP A 349 -2.30 -1.14 -34.54
CA ASP A 349 -0.94 -1.26 -35.03
C ASP A 349 -0.53 0.04 -35.73
N PHE A 350 0.55 0.67 -35.25
CA PHE A 350 1.20 1.77 -35.94
C PHE A 350 2.14 1.24 -37.03
N PRO A 351 1.98 1.64 -38.31
CA PRO A 351 2.87 1.22 -39.38
C PRO A 351 4.25 1.88 -39.27
N MET A 352 5.28 1.08 -38.96
CA MET A 352 6.63 1.59 -38.73
C MET A 352 7.28 2.20 -39.97
N ILE A 353 6.78 1.87 -41.17
CA ILE A 353 7.23 2.50 -42.42
C ILE A 353 7.06 4.03 -42.41
N LEU A 354 6.13 4.57 -41.63
CA LEU A 354 5.93 6.03 -41.46
C LEU A 354 7.11 6.71 -40.76
N VAL A 355 7.90 5.97 -39.99
CA VAL A 355 9.11 6.42 -39.29
C VAL A 355 10.38 5.74 -39.82
N ASN A 356 10.35 5.23 -41.06
CA ASN A 356 11.44 4.48 -41.71
C ASN A 356 11.82 3.15 -41.04
N GLY A 357 10.94 2.56 -40.24
CA GLY A 357 11.06 1.21 -39.71
C GLY A 357 10.36 0.15 -40.57
N GLU A 358 10.37 -1.08 -40.09
CA GLU A 358 9.75 -2.25 -40.74
C GLU A 358 8.65 -2.85 -39.87
N GLY A 359 7.60 -3.40 -40.49
CA GLY A 359 6.47 -4.00 -39.77
C GLY A 359 5.53 -2.99 -39.10
N THR A 360 4.88 -3.42 -38.03
CA THR A 360 3.99 -2.61 -37.20
C THR A 360 4.39 -2.68 -35.74
N ILE A 361 3.96 -1.70 -34.95
CA ILE A 361 4.13 -1.71 -33.50
C ILE A 361 2.83 -1.31 -32.81
N ASN A 362 2.45 -2.02 -31.76
CA ASN A 362 1.34 -1.66 -30.88
C ASN A 362 1.84 -1.11 -29.53
N ALA A 363 0.93 -0.67 -28.66
CA ALA A 363 1.29 -0.08 -27.37
C ALA A 363 2.09 -1.01 -26.45
N ASP A 364 1.80 -2.32 -26.45
CA ASP A 364 2.52 -3.31 -25.64
C ASP A 364 3.97 -3.46 -26.11
N GLN A 365 4.16 -3.62 -27.42
CA GLN A 365 5.48 -3.74 -28.02
C GLN A 365 6.28 -2.44 -27.87
N TRP A 366 5.62 -1.29 -28.02
CA TRP A 366 6.24 0.02 -27.79
C TRP A 366 6.71 0.15 -26.33
N TRP A 367 5.85 -0.16 -25.35
CA TRP A 367 6.21 -0.12 -23.94
C TRP A 367 7.38 -1.04 -23.62
N GLN A 368 7.32 -2.30 -24.04
CA GLN A 368 8.36 -3.29 -23.75
C GLN A 368 9.70 -2.95 -24.41
N THR A 369 9.68 -2.26 -25.56
CA THR A 369 10.90 -1.76 -26.21
C THR A 369 11.43 -0.53 -25.52
N ALA A 370 10.58 0.48 -25.34
CA ALA A 370 10.98 1.77 -24.81
C ALA A 370 11.43 1.66 -23.35
N PHE A 371 10.83 0.77 -22.55
CA PHE A 371 11.14 0.66 -21.12
C PHE A 371 12.63 0.38 -20.88
N GLY A 372 13.22 -0.49 -21.71
CA GLY A 372 14.61 -0.93 -21.60
C GLY A 372 15.58 -0.35 -22.64
N SER A 373 15.11 0.47 -23.59
CA SER A 373 15.94 1.01 -24.68
C SER A 373 15.40 2.35 -25.20
N GLU A 374 15.92 2.85 -26.33
CA GLU A 374 15.41 4.06 -26.99
C GLU A 374 14.00 3.78 -27.57
N GLU A 375 13.07 4.74 -27.41
CA GLU A 375 11.71 4.53 -27.89
C GLU A 375 11.66 4.54 -29.43
N PRO A 376 10.97 3.57 -30.07
CA PRO A 376 11.19 3.27 -31.49
C PRO A 376 10.56 4.26 -32.47
N ILE A 377 9.75 5.24 -32.03
CA ILE A 377 8.96 6.11 -32.93
C ILE A 377 9.55 7.52 -33.04
N ALA A 378 9.60 8.29 -31.95
CA ALA A 378 10.16 9.64 -31.96
C ALA A 378 11.63 9.69 -31.52
N GLY A 379 12.16 8.57 -31.01
CA GLY A 379 13.51 8.47 -30.45
C GLY A 379 13.63 9.10 -29.06
N GLY A 380 14.82 9.03 -28.47
CA GLY A 380 15.04 9.43 -27.08
C GLY A 380 14.41 8.49 -26.05
N TYR A 381 14.30 8.97 -24.82
CA TYR A 381 13.87 8.17 -23.66
C TYR A 381 12.72 8.87 -22.94
N PHE A 382 11.69 8.10 -22.57
CA PHE A 382 10.53 8.63 -21.86
C PHE A 382 10.74 8.54 -20.34
N SER A 383 10.04 9.39 -19.59
CA SER A 383 10.31 9.65 -18.18
C SER A 383 10.06 8.48 -17.21
N ILE A 384 9.33 7.45 -17.64
CA ILE A 384 8.97 6.29 -16.81
C ILE A 384 9.87 5.08 -17.10
N GLY A 385 10.68 5.08 -18.16
CA GLY A 385 11.58 3.97 -18.50
C GLY A 385 12.84 3.87 -17.61
N LEU A 386 13.66 2.83 -17.83
CA LEU A 386 14.93 2.63 -17.13
C LEU A 386 15.99 3.68 -17.49
N ASN A 387 15.96 4.18 -18.72
CA ASN A 387 16.87 5.19 -19.24
C ASN A 387 16.50 6.61 -18.75
N GLN A 388 16.52 6.83 -17.44
CA GLN A 388 16.20 8.12 -16.84
C GLN A 388 17.31 8.63 -15.91
N GLY A 389 17.38 9.95 -15.75
CA GLY A 389 18.30 10.60 -14.82
C GLY A 389 19.77 10.32 -15.15
N LEU A 390 20.50 9.69 -14.22
CA LEU A 390 21.91 9.37 -14.38
C LEU A 390 22.18 8.20 -15.36
N TYR A 391 21.13 7.44 -15.71
CA TYR A 391 21.20 6.25 -16.57
C TYR A 391 20.63 6.49 -17.98
N GLU A 392 20.31 7.74 -18.32
CA GLU A 392 19.79 8.09 -19.65
C GLU A 392 20.78 7.66 -20.75
N GLY A 393 20.31 6.78 -21.64
CA GLY A 393 21.09 6.22 -22.74
C GLY A 393 22.21 5.27 -22.35
N THR A 394 22.18 4.73 -21.12
CA THR A 394 23.15 3.71 -20.69
C THR A 394 22.60 2.28 -20.76
N VAL A 395 21.28 2.13 -20.77
CA VAL A 395 20.58 0.83 -20.72
C VAL A 395 20.07 0.47 -22.12
N ASP A 396 20.34 -0.76 -22.55
CA ASP A 396 19.84 -1.31 -23.81
C ASP A 396 19.49 -2.79 -23.62
N LEU A 397 18.26 -3.04 -23.17
CA LEU A 397 17.72 -4.37 -22.90
C LEU A 397 16.84 -4.85 -24.07
N SER A 398 16.88 -6.15 -24.34
CA SER A 398 15.94 -6.75 -25.30
C SER A 398 14.53 -6.84 -24.72
N VAL A 399 13.53 -6.91 -25.60
CA VAL A 399 12.11 -7.06 -25.21
C VAL A 399 11.91 -8.30 -24.35
N GLU A 400 12.59 -9.42 -24.66
CA GLU A 400 12.51 -10.64 -23.85
C GLU A 400 13.01 -10.40 -22.42
N LYS A 401 14.10 -9.62 -22.26
CA LYS A 401 14.64 -9.32 -20.94
C LYS A 401 13.72 -8.38 -20.15
N VAL A 402 13.10 -7.42 -20.81
CA VAL A 402 12.08 -6.56 -20.20
C VAL A 402 10.87 -7.39 -19.75
N GLN A 403 10.43 -8.35 -20.55
CA GLN A 403 9.35 -9.26 -20.17
C GLN A 403 9.71 -10.16 -18.98
N GLU A 404 10.97 -10.62 -18.88
CA GLU A 404 11.47 -11.37 -17.72
C GLU A 404 11.44 -10.50 -16.45
N ILE A 405 11.95 -9.26 -16.53
CA ILE A 405 11.99 -8.32 -15.41
C ILE A 405 10.59 -7.94 -14.93
N LEU A 406 9.68 -7.62 -15.85
CA LEU A 406 8.37 -7.10 -15.48
C LEU A 406 7.36 -8.21 -15.18
N TYR A 407 7.25 -9.25 -16.01
CA TYR A 407 6.05 -10.11 -16.01
C TYR A 407 6.28 -11.61 -15.84
N THR A 408 7.38 -12.16 -16.33
CA THR A 408 7.47 -13.60 -16.63
C THR A 408 8.44 -14.41 -15.79
N SER A 409 9.42 -13.77 -15.13
CA SER A 409 10.36 -14.47 -14.25
C SER A 409 9.79 -14.68 -12.84
N ASP A 410 10.41 -15.57 -12.06
CA ASP A 410 10.11 -15.71 -10.62
C ASP A 410 10.45 -14.41 -9.84
N TYR A 411 11.22 -13.51 -10.46
CA TYR A 411 11.56 -12.18 -9.96
C TYR A 411 10.72 -11.06 -10.57
N ALA A 412 9.61 -11.38 -11.25
CA ALA A 412 8.79 -10.39 -11.94
C ALA A 412 8.33 -9.25 -11.00
N LEU A 413 8.56 -8.01 -11.42
CA LEU A 413 8.24 -6.81 -10.64
C LEU A 413 6.76 -6.42 -10.66
N THR A 414 5.92 -7.03 -11.52
CA THR A 414 4.46 -6.94 -11.39
C THR A 414 3.88 -8.08 -10.55
N GLY A 415 4.71 -8.98 -10.02
CA GLY A 415 4.28 -10.07 -9.15
C GLY A 415 4.65 -9.87 -7.68
N ASP A 416 4.46 -10.91 -6.87
CA ASP A 416 4.69 -10.88 -5.42
C ASP A 416 6.14 -10.53 -5.04
N PHE A 417 7.09 -10.83 -5.93
CA PHE A 417 8.52 -10.52 -5.71
C PHE A 417 8.79 -9.01 -5.60
N ALA A 418 7.91 -8.14 -6.10
CA ALA A 418 8.13 -6.71 -6.04
C ALA A 418 8.27 -6.16 -4.61
N SER A 419 7.49 -6.70 -3.66
CA SER A 419 7.60 -6.33 -2.24
C SER A 419 8.82 -6.98 -1.56
N VAL A 420 9.28 -8.15 -2.04
CA VAL A 420 10.57 -8.75 -1.65
C VAL A 420 11.74 -7.90 -2.14
N PHE A 421 11.69 -7.41 -3.38
CA PHE A 421 12.68 -6.49 -3.94
C PHE A 421 12.79 -5.25 -3.05
N MET A 422 11.65 -4.69 -2.63
CA MET A 422 11.61 -3.57 -1.70
C MET A 422 12.20 -3.92 -0.33
N TYR A 423 11.87 -5.07 0.25
CA TYR A 423 12.52 -5.53 1.49
C TYR A 423 14.04 -5.53 1.34
N ASN A 424 14.57 -6.11 0.25
CA ASN A 424 16.00 -6.24 0.04
C ASN A 424 16.66 -4.86 -0.20
N GLU A 425 16.01 -3.94 -0.92
CA GLU A 425 16.50 -2.57 -1.14
C GLU A 425 16.53 -1.71 0.12
N LEU A 426 15.58 -1.93 1.03
CA LEU A 426 15.46 -1.19 2.28
C LEU A 426 16.39 -1.75 3.37
N SER A 427 16.54 -3.07 3.44
CA SER A 427 17.45 -3.73 4.39
C SER A 427 18.92 -3.69 3.95
N GLY A 428 19.18 -3.61 2.63
CA GLY A 428 20.52 -3.73 2.05
C GLY A 428 21.03 -5.18 1.96
N THR A 429 20.20 -6.16 2.32
CA THR A 429 20.53 -7.60 2.29
C THR A 429 19.36 -8.40 1.74
N THR A 430 19.60 -9.60 1.27
CA THR A 430 18.51 -10.52 0.92
C THR A 430 17.73 -10.94 2.16
N MET A 431 16.45 -11.28 2.01
CA MET A 431 15.81 -12.19 2.97
C MET A 431 16.62 -13.48 3.13
N PRO A 432 16.51 -14.21 4.26
CA PRO A 432 17.19 -15.50 4.46
C PRO A 432 16.87 -16.49 3.34
N MET A 433 17.88 -16.82 2.53
CA MET A 433 17.72 -17.64 1.32
C MET A 433 18.14 -19.09 1.54
N THR A 434 17.59 -19.98 0.72
CA THR A 434 18.11 -21.34 0.59
C THR A 434 19.55 -21.34 0.06
N GLU A 435 20.31 -22.42 0.30
CA GLU A 435 21.72 -22.55 -0.14
C GLU A 435 21.87 -22.39 -1.67
N ASP A 436 20.85 -22.77 -2.44
CA ASP A 436 20.77 -22.63 -3.90
C ASP A 436 20.18 -21.30 -4.38
N ARG A 437 19.79 -20.40 -3.46
CA ARG A 437 19.25 -19.05 -3.72
C ARG A 437 17.96 -19.01 -4.55
N THR A 438 17.22 -20.12 -4.65
CA THR A 438 15.97 -20.18 -5.41
C THR A 438 14.74 -19.92 -4.56
N GLY A 439 14.87 -19.79 -3.24
CA GLY A 439 13.76 -19.50 -2.34
C GLY A 439 14.21 -18.99 -0.98
N PHE A 440 13.24 -18.80 -0.09
CA PHE A 440 13.45 -18.25 1.25
C PHE A 440 13.18 -19.29 2.32
N VAL A 441 13.99 -19.30 3.39
CA VAL A 441 13.87 -20.26 4.49
C VAL A 441 14.40 -19.66 5.80
N MET A 442 13.71 -19.94 6.91
CA MET A 442 14.18 -19.53 8.24
C MET A 442 15.61 -20.05 8.49
N GLY A 443 16.49 -19.15 8.94
CA GLY A 443 17.89 -19.48 9.25
C GLY A 443 18.74 -19.78 8.01
N GLY A 444 18.24 -19.43 6.82
CA GLY A 444 18.98 -19.45 5.57
C GLY A 444 20.11 -18.42 5.51
N ASP A 445 20.85 -18.43 4.41
CA ASP A 445 21.97 -17.52 4.21
C ASP A 445 21.44 -16.12 3.84
N VAL A 446 22.00 -15.09 4.48
CA VAL A 446 21.75 -13.68 4.19
C VAL A 446 22.96 -13.12 3.46
N VAL A 447 22.73 -12.51 2.29
CA VAL A 447 23.78 -11.98 1.42
C VAL A 447 23.53 -10.49 1.17
N ASP A 448 24.58 -9.73 0.89
CA ASP A 448 24.46 -8.32 0.51
C ASP A 448 23.57 -8.17 -0.74
N TRP A 449 22.64 -7.21 -0.70
CA TRP A 449 21.81 -6.85 -1.84
C TRP A 449 22.46 -5.71 -2.63
N ASP A 450 23.23 -6.08 -3.66
CA ASP A 450 24.02 -5.18 -4.49
C ASP A 450 23.73 -5.34 -5.99
N ASP A 451 24.40 -4.53 -6.80
CA ASP A 451 24.24 -4.53 -8.26
C ASP A 451 24.65 -5.87 -8.88
N ALA A 452 25.62 -6.58 -8.27
CA ALA A 452 26.08 -7.88 -8.73
C ALA A 452 25.03 -8.97 -8.47
N PHE A 453 24.37 -8.94 -7.32
CA PHE A 453 23.27 -9.85 -7.02
C PHE A 453 22.10 -9.67 -7.99
N VAL A 454 21.65 -8.43 -8.20
CA VAL A 454 20.53 -8.13 -9.09
C VAL A 454 20.88 -8.45 -10.55
N ALA A 455 22.12 -8.18 -10.97
CA ALA A 455 22.63 -8.57 -12.29
C ALA A 455 22.59 -10.09 -12.50
N GLU A 456 22.98 -10.88 -11.50
CA GLU A 456 22.92 -12.35 -11.53
C GLU A 456 21.45 -12.84 -11.59
N ALA A 457 20.56 -12.25 -10.79
CA ALA A 457 19.15 -12.66 -10.70
C ALA A 457 18.41 -12.50 -12.04
N TYR A 458 18.65 -11.40 -12.77
CA TYR A 458 18.00 -11.12 -14.05
C TYR A 458 18.86 -11.48 -15.27
N ASP A 459 20.09 -11.94 -15.11
CA ASP A 459 21.06 -12.14 -16.21
C ASP A 459 21.22 -10.87 -17.08
N ILE A 460 21.54 -9.76 -16.42
CA ILE A 460 21.81 -8.44 -17.02
C ILE A 460 23.18 -7.91 -16.58
N SER A 461 23.63 -6.77 -17.12
CA SER A 461 24.88 -6.17 -16.65
C SER A 461 24.72 -5.50 -15.28
N GLU A 462 25.79 -5.38 -14.49
CA GLU A 462 25.77 -4.61 -13.23
C GLU A 462 25.33 -3.15 -13.43
N SER A 463 25.61 -2.56 -14.60
CA SER A 463 25.16 -1.21 -14.92
C SER A 463 23.64 -1.14 -15.12
N ASP A 464 23.06 -2.14 -15.80
CA ASP A 464 21.61 -2.22 -16.00
C ASP A 464 20.89 -2.56 -14.69
N ALA A 465 21.50 -3.40 -13.86
CA ALA A 465 21.03 -3.70 -12.51
C ALA A 465 21.01 -2.44 -11.63
N ALA A 466 22.07 -1.63 -11.65
CA ALA A 466 22.10 -0.35 -10.95
C ALA A 466 20.99 0.61 -11.41
N ALA A 467 20.71 0.64 -12.72
CA ALA A 467 19.60 1.40 -13.29
C ALA A 467 18.24 0.87 -12.82
N LEU A 468 18.02 -0.45 -12.84
CA LEU A 468 16.80 -1.11 -12.37
C LEU A 468 16.54 -0.85 -10.89
N ARG A 469 17.55 -1.03 -10.05
CA ARG A 469 17.47 -0.75 -8.60
C ARG A 469 17.13 0.71 -8.32
N SER A 470 17.79 1.63 -9.04
CA SER A 470 17.48 3.06 -8.94
C SER A 470 16.07 3.37 -9.43
N TRP A 471 15.60 2.70 -10.48
CA TRP A 471 14.25 2.86 -11.02
C TRP A 471 13.19 2.41 -10.00
N VAL A 472 13.35 1.24 -9.39
CA VAL A 472 12.42 0.75 -8.35
C VAL A 472 12.43 1.66 -7.12
N LYS A 473 13.62 1.95 -6.56
CA LYS A 473 13.74 2.70 -5.30
C LYS A 473 13.49 4.19 -5.46
N ASN A 474 14.25 4.86 -6.34
CA ASN A 474 14.29 6.32 -6.39
C ASN A 474 13.19 6.94 -7.25
N PHE A 475 12.61 6.16 -8.18
CA PHE A 475 11.56 6.65 -9.07
C PHE A 475 10.20 6.04 -8.71
N MET A 476 10.04 4.72 -8.81
CA MET A 476 8.75 4.07 -8.56
C MET A 476 8.31 4.27 -7.11
N PHE A 477 9.13 3.87 -6.15
CA PHE A 477 8.78 3.96 -4.74
C PHE A 477 8.72 5.42 -4.25
N SER A 478 9.76 6.22 -4.46
CA SER A 478 9.83 7.59 -3.93
C SER A 478 8.90 8.61 -4.61
N THR A 479 8.51 8.40 -5.87
CA THR A 479 7.72 9.38 -6.64
C THR A 479 6.41 8.82 -7.16
N VAL A 480 6.44 7.72 -7.90
CA VAL A 480 5.26 7.23 -8.64
C VAL A 480 4.18 6.72 -7.70
N ILE A 481 4.48 5.75 -6.82
CA ILE A 481 3.45 5.10 -5.99
C ILE A 481 2.72 6.08 -5.10
N GLY A 482 3.43 6.96 -4.38
CA GLY A 482 2.79 7.95 -3.51
C GLY A 482 1.83 8.86 -4.28
N SER A 483 2.21 9.24 -5.51
CA SER A 483 1.36 10.01 -6.40
C SER A 483 0.16 9.20 -6.88
N LEU A 484 0.35 7.94 -7.25
CA LEU A 484 -0.74 7.06 -7.69
C LEU A 484 -1.75 6.78 -6.58
N LEU A 485 -1.28 6.48 -5.36
CA LEU A 485 -2.15 6.26 -4.21
C LEU A 485 -2.96 7.51 -3.87
N GLY A 486 -2.34 8.69 -3.95
CA GLY A 486 -3.06 9.96 -3.77
C GLY A 486 -4.02 10.29 -4.90
N PHE A 487 -3.71 9.92 -6.14
CA PHE A 487 -4.58 10.12 -7.28
C PHE A 487 -5.80 9.20 -7.25
N GLN A 488 -5.60 7.91 -6.95
CA GLN A 488 -6.64 6.88 -7.04
C GLN A 488 -7.50 6.79 -5.77
N TYR A 489 -6.89 6.97 -4.60
CA TYR A 489 -7.54 6.71 -3.31
C TYR A 489 -7.54 7.93 -2.37
N GLU A 490 -7.08 9.09 -2.83
CA GLU A 490 -6.88 10.29 -2.00
C GLU A 490 -5.93 10.03 -0.81
N GLY A 491 -5.10 8.99 -0.91
CA GLY A 491 -4.13 8.64 0.11
C GLY A 491 -3.09 9.73 0.31
N THR A 492 -2.82 10.08 1.57
CA THR A 492 -1.74 11.01 1.87
C THR A 492 -0.90 10.53 3.06
N PRO A 493 0.32 11.08 3.22
CA PRO A 493 1.16 10.80 4.39
C PRO A 493 0.56 11.23 5.73
N TYR A 494 -0.53 11.99 5.71
CA TYR A 494 -1.27 12.43 6.89
C TYR A 494 -2.73 12.03 6.79
N THR A 495 -3.35 11.69 7.91
CA THR A 495 -4.80 11.45 7.94
C THR A 495 -5.44 12.30 9.02
N THR A 496 -6.64 12.80 8.73
CA THR A 496 -7.45 13.58 9.66
C THR A 496 -8.73 12.81 9.96
N GLN A 497 -8.89 12.38 11.20
CA GLN A 497 -10.06 11.62 11.65
C GLN A 497 -10.29 11.83 13.14
N SER A 498 -11.46 11.42 13.65
CA SER A 498 -11.77 11.51 15.08
C SER A 498 -10.87 10.60 15.92
N MET A 499 -10.70 10.92 17.21
CA MET A 499 -10.02 10.02 18.15
C MET A 499 -10.72 8.65 18.21
N ASP A 500 -12.06 8.62 18.17
CA ASP A 500 -12.82 7.37 18.16
C ASP A 500 -12.53 6.51 16.93
N ASN A 501 -12.33 7.12 15.75
CA ASN A 501 -11.91 6.40 14.56
C ASN A 501 -10.49 5.83 14.72
N TRP A 502 -9.56 6.59 15.31
CA TRP A 502 -8.21 6.07 15.57
C TRP A 502 -8.21 4.88 16.54
N LEU A 503 -8.94 4.98 17.65
CA LEU A 503 -8.96 3.95 18.69
C LEU A 503 -9.77 2.73 18.28
N TYR A 504 -11.03 2.92 17.89
CA TYR A 504 -11.99 1.84 17.64
C TYR A 504 -12.16 1.52 16.16
N GLY A 505 -11.40 2.19 15.32
CA GLY A 505 -11.12 1.82 13.96
C GLY A 505 -11.80 2.63 12.87
N TRP A 506 -11.19 2.56 11.70
CA TRP A 506 -11.64 3.22 10.47
C TRP A 506 -11.39 2.30 9.28
N ARG A 507 -12.10 2.56 8.19
CA ARG A 507 -11.91 1.86 6.93
C ARG A 507 -10.93 2.62 6.05
N ASP A 508 -9.89 1.94 5.60
CA ASP A 508 -8.90 2.45 4.65
C ASP A 508 -9.11 1.81 3.27
N ALA A 509 -9.37 2.67 2.27
CA ALA A 509 -9.65 2.25 0.90
C ALA A 509 -8.45 1.60 0.21
N ILE A 510 -7.23 2.03 0.54
CA ILE A 510 -6.00 1.47 -0.04
C ILE A 510 -5.80 0.07 0.51
N VAL A 511 -6.01 -0.14 1.81
CA VAL A 511 -5.95 -1.49 2.40
C VAL A 511 -7.02 -2.40 1.77
N ALA A 512 -8.27 -1.93 1.65
CA ALA A 512 -9.35 -2.71 1.06
C ALA A 512 -9.05 -3.16 -0.40
N ASP A 513 -8.46 -2.28 -1.21
CA ASP A 513 -8.23 -2.56 -2.63
C ASP A 513 -6.87 -3.20 -2.92
N VAL A 514 -5.79 -2.63 -2.39
CA VAL A 514 -4.41 -3.06 -2.70
C VAL A 514 -4.04 -4.34 -1.95
N VAL A 515 -4.56 -4.53 -0.73
CA VAL A 515 -4.25 -5.72 0.09
C VAL A 515 -5.30 -6.80 -0.10
N TYR A 516 -6.59 -6.44 -0.03
CA TYR A 516 -7.70 -7.41 -0.09
C TYR A 516 -8.35 -7.55 -1.47
N GLY A 517 -7.97 -6.72 -2.45
CA GLY A 517 -8.43 -6.84 -3.84
C GLY A 517 -9.89 -6.48 -4.10
N ASP A 518 -10.61 -5.92 -3.11
CA ASP A 518 -12.02 -5.59 -3.24
C ASP A 518 -12.44 -4.41 -2.37
N ILE A 519 -12.31 -3.21 -2.93
CA ILE A 519 -12.82 -1.97 -2.30
C ILE A 519 -14.35 -1.93 -2.13
N SER A 520 -15.10 -2.81 -2.81
CA SER A 520 -16.57 -2.85 -2.70
C SER A 520 -17.03 -3.70 -1.51
N ASN A 521 -16.18 -4.61 -1.03
CA ASN A 521 -16.44 -5.39 0.17
C ASN A 521 -16.28 -4.51 1.42
N MET A 522 -17.40 -4.27 2.13
CA MET A 522 -17.42 -3.42 3.32
C MET A 522 -16.87 -4.11 4.58
N ASP A 523 -16.61 -5.41 4.53
CA ASP A 523 -16.08 -6.18 5.64
C ASP A 523 -14.54 -6.16 5.69
N VAL A 524 -13.87 -5.61 4.66
CA VAL A 524 -12.40 -5.53 4.56
C VAL A 524 -11.86 -4.10 4.60
N GLY A 525 -10.55 -3.99 4.89
CA GLY A 525 -9.83 -2.72 4.95
C GLY A 525 -10.00 -1.94 6.25
N TRP A 526 -10.49 -2.59 7.31
CA TRP A 526 -10.61 -1.97 8.63
C TRP A 526 -9.32 -2.11 9.44
N VAL A 527 -9.00 -1.05 10.18
CA VAL A 527 -7.81 -0.96 11.03
C VAL A 527 -8.18 -0.23 12.31
N SER A 528 -7.59 -0.63 13.44
CA SER A 528 -7.81 0.01 14.75
C SER A 528 -6.56 -0.07 15.63
N LEU A 529 -6.47 0.79 16.65
CA LEU A 529 -5.41 0.71 17.66
C LEU A 529 -5.83 -0.10 18.89
N GLU A 530 -7.13 -0.16 19.17
CA GLU A 530 -7.73 -0.94 20.25
C GLU A 530 -8.85 -1.83 19.70
N THR A 531 -9.16 -2.90 20.43
CA THR A 531 -10.20 -3.88 20.07
C THR A 531 -11.51 -3.50 20.74
N ASN A 532 -12.64 -3.61 20.03
CA ASN A 532 -13.98 -3.42 20.57
C ASN A 532 -14.90 -4.54 20.01
N GLU A 533 -16.19 -4.59 20.33
CA GLU A 533 -17.07 -5.60 19.71
C GLU A 533 -17.16 -5.40 18.18
N THR A 534 -17.20 -4.14 17.73
CA THR A 534 -17.30 -3.79 16.31
C THR A 534 -16.51 -2.53 16.01
N TYR A 535 -16.03 -2.39 14.78
CA TYR A 535 -15.35 -1.16 14.36
C TYR A 535 -16.30 0.05 14.45
N TYR A 536 -15.78 1.19 14.86
CA TYR A 536 -16.61 2.37 15.06
C TYR A 536 -17.26 2.84 13.75
N GLY A 537 -18.59 2.93 13.77
CA GLY A 537 -19.38 3.33 12.60
C GLY A 537 -19.41 2.28 11.47
N SER A 538 -18.83 1.10 11.68
CA SER A 538 -19.07 -0.07 10.81
C SER A 538 -20.47 -0.61 11.10
N ASP A 539 -21.21 -1.06 10.08
CA ASP A 539 -22.54 -1.64 10.24
C ASP A 539 -22.48 -3.05 10.89
N ASN A 540 -21.87 -3.14 12.08
CA ASN A 540 -21.50 -4.34 12.86
C ASN A 540 -20.40 -5.20 12.25
N VAL A 541 -19.34 -4.60 11.69
CA VAL A 541 -18.14 -5.35 11.31
C VAL A 541 -17.35 -5.64 12.58
N SER A 542 -17.17 -6.93 12.89
CA SER A 542 -16.38 -7.43 14.02
C SER A 542 -14.96 -6.88 13.98
N THR A 543 -14.37 -6.54 15.14
CA THR A 543 -12.92 -6.26 15.20
C THR A 543 -12.07 -7.51 15.46
N GLY A 544 -12.66 -8.69 15.28
CA GLY A 544 -12.04 -9.99 15.47
C GLY A 544 -12.31 -10.60 16.84
N ASP A 545 -11.52 -11.62 17.15
CA ASP A 545 -11.80 -12.55 18.22
C ASP A 545 -11.28 -12.16 19.60
N PHE A 546 -12.03 -12.53 20.64
CA PHE A 546 -11.66 -12.22 22.03
C PHE A 546 -10.43 -13.00 22.48
N SER A 547 -9.61 -12.36 23.32
CA SER A 547 -8.45 -13.01 23.91
C SER A 547 -8.87 -14.07 24.93
N VAL A 548 -8.18 -15.20 24.94
CA VAL A 548 -8.36 -16.30 25.90
C VAL A 548 -7.08 -16.49 26.70
N TYR A 549 -7.20 -16.51 28.02
CA TYR A 549 -6.09 -16.72 28.94
C TYR A 549 -6.24 -18.02 29.70
N VAL A 550 -5.11 -18.72 29.88
CA VAL A 550 -4.98 -19.83 30.83
C VAL A 550 -4.11 -19.38 31.99
N ALA A 551 -4.66 -19.36 33.20
CA ALA A 551 -3.98 -18.91 34.41
C ALA A 551 -3.85 -20.03 35.45
N SER A 552 -2.79 -19.98 36.25
CA SER A 552 -2.56 -20.92 37.35
C SER A 552 -3.43 -20.56 38.56
N THR A 553 -4.06 -21.57 39.16
CA THR A 553 -4.88 -21.41 40.37
C THR A 553 -4.08 -21.64 41.65
N GLY A 554 -2.78 -21.96 41.55
CA GLY A 554 -1.95 -22.33 42.71
C GLY A 554 -2.40 -23.63 43.38
N THR A 555 -3.12 -24.50 42.66
CA THR A 555 -3.56 -25.82 43.12
C THR A 555 -3.13 -26.90 42.13
N GLY A 556 -3.49 -28.16 42.36
CA GLY A 556 -3.19 -29.23 41.40
C GLY A 556 -1.69 -29.35 41.12
N ALA A 557 -1.30 -29.34 39.84
CA ALA A 557 0.10 -29.39 39.42
C ALA A 557 0.91 -28.13 39.82
N HIS A 558 0.22 -27.02 40.11
CA HIS A 558 0.79 -25.72 40.49
C HIS A 558 0.72 -25.44 42.00
N ALA A 559 0.49 -26.46 42.84
CA ALA A 559 0.33 -26.27 44.29
C ALA A 559 1.62 -25.82 45.01
N ASP A 560 2.79 -26.18 44.48
CA ASP A 560 4.09 -26.00 45.16
C ASP A 560 5.09 -25.19 44.31
N ASP A 561 4.70 -24.63 43.17
CA ASP A 561 5.59 -23.92 42.25
C ASP A 561 5.55 -22.38 42.37
N GLY A 562 4.65 -21.86 43.23
CA GLY A 562 4.53 -20.42 43.49
C GLY A 562 3.90 -19.63 42.34
N THR A 563 3.20 -20.28 41.41
CA THR A 563 2.64 -19.64 40.20
C THR A 563 1.21 -19.13 40.34
N MET A 564 0.64 -19.14 41.55
CA MET A 564 -0.75 -18.75 41.79
C MET A 564 -1.07 -17.38 41.18
N GLY A 565 -2.08 -17.31 40.32
CA GLY A 565 -2.52 -16.08 39.67
C GLY A 565 -1.65 -15.62 38.50
N GLN A 566 -0.65 -16.40 38.07
CA GLN A 566 0.16 -16.10 36.89
C GLN A 566 -0.54 -16.55 35.60
N ARG A 567 -0.41 -15.76 34.54
CA ARG A 567 -0.82 -16.15 33.18
C ARG A 567 0.21 -17.15 32.64
N LEU A 568 -0.29 -18.26 32.09
CA LEU A 568 0.53 -19.36 31.55
C LEU A 568 0.52 -19.37 30.03
N MET A 569 -0.65 -19.16 29.43
CA MET A 569 -0.86 -19.20 27.98
C MET A 569 -1.93 -18.18 27.56
N GLU A 570 -1.86 -17.77 26.29
CA GLU A 570 -2.79 -16.86 25.64
C GLU A 570 -3.15 -17.41 24.26
N GLY A 571 -4.38 -17.14 23.81
CA GLY A 571 -4.90 -17.48 22.49
C GLY A 571 -6.18 -16.71 22.25
N TYR A 572 -7.07 -17.26 21.42
CA TYR A 572 -8.30 -16.58 21.00
C TYR A 572 -9.49 -17.55 21.02
N ILE A 573 -10.69 -17.00 20.99
CA ILE A 573 -11.94 -17.75 20.82
C ILE A 573 -12.72 -17.16 19.65
N ASN A 574 -13.17 -17.99 18.71
CA ASN A 574 -14.05 -17.54 17.62
C ASN A 574 -15.36 -17.01 18.20
N SER A 575 -15.41 -15.70 18.38
CA SER A 575 -16.46 -14.99 19.12
C SER A 575 -17.44 -14.29 18.20
N ASP A 576 -17.02 -14.01 16.95
CA ASP A 576 -17.87 -13.38 15.94
C ASP A 576 -18.62 -14.38 15.05
N GLY A 577 -18.26 -15.66 15.10
CA GLY A 577 -18.96 -16.75 14.42
C GLY A 577 -18.84 -16.71 12.90
N ASP A 578 -17.79 -16.08 12.36
CA ASP A 578 -17.55 -15.94 10.92
C ASP A 578 -17.22 -17.29 10.22
N GLY A 579 -16.93 -18.33 11.01
CA GLY A 579 -16.59 -19.67 10.55
C GLY A 579 -15.09 -19.92 10.32
N TYR A 580 -14.23 -18.94 10.63
CA TYR A 580 -12.79 -18.99 10.40
C TYR A 580 -12.01 -18.53 11.64
N CYS A 581 -10.81 -19.04 11.84
CA CYS A 581 -9.88 -18.52 12.84
C CYS A 581 -8.81 -17.73 12.09
N ASP A 582 -8.24 -16.69 12.71
CA ASP A 582 -7.11 -15.93 12.12
C ASP A 582 -5.93 -16.85 11.78
N PHE A 583 -5.68 -17.82 12.65
CA PHE A 583 -4.71 -18.90 12.48
C PHE A 583 -5.11 -20.07 13.36
N LYS A 584 -4.57 -21.26 13.08
CA LYS A 584 -4.81 -22.42 13.94
C LYS A 584 -3.50 -23.13 14.22
N LEU A 585 -3.30 -23.57 15.46
CA LEU A 585 -2.11 -24.31 15.86
C LEU A 585 -2.45 -25.78 16.08
N ASN A 586 -1.59 -26.65 15.56
CA ASN A 586 -1.56 -28.05 15.90
C ASN A 586 -1.08 -28.25 17.35
N ALA A 587 -1.29 -29.45 17.89
CA ALA A 587 -0.86 -29.78 19.25
C ALA A 587 0.68 -29.70 19.47
N ASP A 588 1.47 -29.68 18.39
CA ASP A 588 2.92 -29.50 18.43
C ASP A 588 3.37 -28.02 18.31
N GLY A 589 2.41 -27.08 18.22
CA GLY A 589 2.67 -25.65 18.10
C GLY A 589 2.96 -25.16 16.67
N THR A 590 2.89 -26.04 15.67
CA THR A 590 2.98 -25.64 14.25
C THR A 590 1.65 -25.10 13.75
N VAL A 591 1.66 -24.24 12.73
CA VAL A 591 0.43 -23.77 12.08
C VAL A 591 -0.26 -24.96 11.40
N ALA A 592 -1.58 -25.06 11.56
CA ALA A 592 -2.40 -26.03 10.86
C ALA A 592 -2.39 -25.77 9.35
N GLU A 593 -2.90 -26.71 8.57
CA GLU A 593 -3.12 -26.47 7.14
C GLU A 593 -4.37 -25.62 6.95
N ALA A 594 -4.23 -24.51 6.21
CA ALA A 594 -5.36 -23.72 5.73
C ALA A 594 -6.14 -24.48 4.63
N ASP A 595 -7.36 -24.03 4.34
CA ASP A 595 -8.16 -24.55 3.25
C ASP A 595 -7.67 -24.07 1.85
N GLU A 596 -8.41 -24.42 0.80
CA GLU A 596 -8.06 -24.07 -0.59
C GLU A 596 -8.04 -22.56 -0.84
N ASP A 597 -8.73 -21.78 -0.01
CA ASP A 597 -8.83 -20.32 -0.08
C ASP A 597 -7.84 -19.64 0.89
N GLY A 598 -7.04 -20.41 1.63
CA GLY A 598 -6.05 -19.90 2.58
C GLY A 598 -6.60 -19.56 3.96
N ASN A 599 -7.85 -19.94 4.28
CA ASN A 599 -8.49 -19.67 5.56
C ASN A 599 -8.40 -20.86 6.52
N PHE A 600 -8.57 -20.64 7.82
CA PHE A 600 -8.56 -21.71 8.83
C PHE A 600 -9.98 -21.98 9.35
N PRO A 601 -10.64 -23.09 8.99
CA PRO A 601 -11.99 -23.37 9.49
C PRO A 601 -12.05 -23.46 11.04
N CYS A 602 -13.02 -22.74 11.61
CA CYS A 602 -13.28 -22.63 13.04
C CYS A 602 -14.79 -22.75 13.32
N GLU A 603 -15.17 -23.46 14.37
CA GLU A 603 -16.56 -23.38 14.87
C GLU A 603 -16.74 -22.15 15.78
N GLU A 604 -17.95 -21.57 15.78
CA GLU A 604 -18.31 -20.52 16.76
C GLU A 604 -18.06 -21.02 18.19
N GLY A 605 -17.31 -20.24 18.96
CA GLY A 605 -16.86 -20.56 20.31
C GLY A 605 -15.64 -21.48 20.40
N GLU A 606 -15.02 -21.85 19.27
CA GLU A 606 -13.79 -22.65 19.27
C GLU A 606 -12.60 -21.84 19.78
N ILE A 607 -11.89 -22.38 20.78
CA ILE A 607 -10.63 -21.80 21.27
C ILE A 607 -9.48 -22.24 20.35
N TYR A 608 -8.70 -21.29 19.86
CA TYR A 608 -7.59 -21.53 18.94
C TYR A 608 -6.35 -20.72 19.32
N GLY A 609 -5.23 -21.04 18.67
CA GLY A 609 -4.00 -20.25 18.77
C GLY A 609 -3.29 -20.26 20.12
N ILE A 610 -3.71 -21.08 21.09
CA ILE A 610 -3.15 -21.10 22.45
C ILE A 610 -1.64 -21.38 22.43
N THR A 611 -0.88 -20.46 23.03
CA THR A 611 0.58 -20.51 23.09
C THR A 611 1.10 -19.99 24.44
N GLY A 612 2.26 -20.48 24.88
CA GLY A 612 2.96 -19.98 26.06
C GLY A 612 3.74 -18.67 25.84
N HIS A 613 3.60 -18.07 24.66
CA HIS A 613 4.22 -16.81 24.26
C HIS A 613 3.15 -15.77 23.94
N LEU A 614 3.51 -14.48 23.89
CA LEU A 614 2.65 -13.48 23.26
C LEU A 614 2.24 -13.99 21.86
N PRO A 615 0.95 -14.01 21.48
CA PRO A 615 0.50 -14.65 20.24
C PRO A 615 1.24 -14.15 18.99
N TRP A 616 1.47 -12.83 18.89
CA TRP A 616 2.20 -12.19 17.79
C TRP A 616 3.72 -12.41 17.83
N ARG A 617 4.27 -12.91 18.95
CA ARG A 617 5.70 -13.27 19.14
C ARG A 617 5.91 -14.78 19.27
N ALA A 618 4.89 -15.58 19.00
CA ALA A 618 4.97 -17.02 19.12
C ALA A 618 5.89 -17.62 18.05
N PRO A 619 6.43 -18.84 18.26
CA PRO A 619 7.37 -19.48 17.33
C PRO A 619 6.87 -19.57 15.87
N HIS A 620 5.55 -19.68 15.66
CA HIS A 620 4.98 -19.69 14.32
C HIS A 620 5.12 -18.34 13.60
N ARG A 621 5.02 -17.21 14.32
CA ARG A 621 5.24 -15.86 13.75
C ARG A 621 6.71 -15.63 13.41
N GLU A 622 7.61 -16.15 14.25
CA GLU A 622 9.04 -16.17 13.95
C GLU A 622 9.31 -16.97 12.66
N ALA A 623 8.59 -18.09 12.43
CA ALA A 623 8.70 -18.87 11.20
C ALA A 623 8.13 -18.18 9.96
N SER A 624 6.95 -17.59 10.08
CA SER A 624 6.31 -16.77 9.04
C SER A 624 7.17 -15.60 8.56
N THR A 625 8.00 -15.05 9.45
CA THR A 625 8.91 -13.94 9.18
C THR A 625 10.34 -14.40 8.89
N LEU A 626 10.55 -15.69 8.60
CA LEU A 626 11.85 -16.29 8.27
C LEU A 626 12.92 -16.13 9.36
N GLY A 627 12.53 -15.96 10.62
CA GLY A 627 13.43 -15.82 11.77
C GLY A 627 13.96 -14.41 11.98
N LEU A 628 13.30 -13.40 11.41
CA LEU A 628 13.72 -12.00 11.47
C LEU A 628 12.97 -11.21 12.55
N LEU A 629 11.86 -11.72 13.07
CA LEU A 629 10.96 -10.97 13.95
C LEU A 629 11.63 -10.58 15.27
N SER A 630 12.28 -11.52 15.95
CA SER A 630 12.86 -11.21 17.26
C SER A 630 14.00 -10.19 17.19
N ASP A 631 14.83 -10.28 16.15
CA ASP A 631 15.90 -9.30 15.88
C ASP A 631 15.31 -7.93 15.48
N HIS A 632 14.21 -7.92 14.72
CA HIS A 632 13.51 -6.70 14.32
C HIS A 632 12.85 -5.97 15.50
N VAL A 633 12.30 -6.72 16.46
CA VAL A 633 11.69 -6.13 17.66
C VAL A 633 12.74 -5.59 18.63
N GLY A 634 13.88 -6.27 18.77
CA GLY A 634 14.97 -5.92 19.70
C GLY A 634 14.88 -6.60 21.07
N ASN A 635 13.66 -6.87 21.56
CA ASN A 635 13.43 -7.58 22.83
C ASN A 635 13.11 -9.06 22.60
N GLY A 636 13.95 -9.95 23.15
CA GLY A 636 13.78 -11.41 23.06
C GLY A 636 12.84 -12.07 24.08
N VAL A 637 12.22 -11.31 24.99
CA VAL A 637 11.31 -11.84 26.01
C VAL A 637 9.90 -12.02 25.43
N THR A 638 9.52 -13.27 25.18
CA THR A 638 8.21 -13.59 24.56
C THR A 638 7.33 -14.48 25.44
N GLU A 639 7.92 -15.19 26.40
CA GLU A 639 7.23 -16.16 27.25
C GLU A 639 6.29 -15.50 28.26
N LEU A 640 5.01 -15.89 28.21
CA LEU A 640 3.96 -15.48 29.14
C LEU A 640 4.10 -16.14 30.52
N ALA A 641 4.65 -17.35 30.57
CA ALA A 641 4.84 -18.06 31.83
C ALA A 641 5.62 -17.18 32.84
N GLY A 642 5.02 -16.96 34.01
CA GLY A 642 5.57 -16.11 35.07
C GLY A 642 5.08 -14.66 35.03
N THR A 643 4.30 -14.26 34.01
CA THR A 643 3.64 -12.95 34.01
C THR A 643 2.53 -12.92 35.05
N ILE A 644 2.51 -11.88 35.87
CA ILE A 644 1.45 -11.69 36.87
C ILE A 644 0.10 -11.46 36.16
N GLY A 645 -0.94 -12.18 36.59
CA GLY A 645 -2.33 -11.79 36.38
C GLY A 645 -2.79 -10.90 37.53
N ASP A 646 -2.95 -11.50 38.72
CA ASP A 646 -3.50 -10.80 39.91
C ASP A 646 -2.59 -10.85 41.15
N ILE A 647 -1.54 -11.70 41.19
CA ILE A 647 -0.66 -11.91 42.35
C ILE A 647 0.81 -11.92 41.95
N GLY A 648 1.63 -11.10 42.62
CA GLY A 648 3.06 -10.98 42.37
C GLY A 648 3.86 -10.84 43.66
N SER A 649 5.04 -11.43 43.70
CA SER A 649 5.89 -11.36 44.89
C SER A 649 6.21 -9.89 45.23
N ALA A 650 5.89 -9.47 46.45
CA ALA A 650 6.30 -8.16 46.94
C ALA A 650 7.81 -8.08 47.23
N ASP A 651 8.50 -9.21 47.34
CA ASP A 651 9.92 -9.26 47.69
C ASP A 651 10.86 -9.48 46.50
N GLU A 652 10.37 -10.08 45.44
CA GLU A 652 11.15 -10.52 44.28
C GLU A 652 10.62 -9.88 43.00
N SER A 653 11.50 -9.71 42.01
CA SER A 653 11.10 -9.33 40.66
C SER A 653 10.13 -10.36 40.07
N PHE A 654 9.15 -9.89 39.31
CA PHE A 654 8.23 -10.72 38.55
C PHE A 654 8.02 -10.14 37.15
N LYS A 655 7.67 -10.99 36.18
CA LYS A 655 7.36 -10.56 34.82
C LYS A 655 6.01 -9.84 34.78
N TYR A 656 5.92 -8.78 33.99
CA TYR A 656 4.69 -8.04 33.77
C TYR A 656 4.41 -7.94 32.26
N ASN A 657 3.16 -8.21 31.87
CA ASN A 657 2.72 -8.06 30.49
C ASN A 657 2.16 -6.63 30.31
N LEU A 658 2.84 -5.82 29.50
CA LEU A 658 2.46 -4.44 29.21
C LEU A 658 1.40 -4.42 28.09
N VAL A 659 0.20 -4.92 28.40
CA VAL A 659 -0.97 -4.92 27.49
C VAL A 659 -0.70 -5.62 26.16
N GLY A 660 0.06 -6.71 26.20
CA GLY A 660 0.39 -7.52 25.02
C GLY A 660 1.39 -6.89 24.05
N TYR A 661 1.96 -5.71 24.37
CA TYR A 661 2.99 -5.05 23.56
C TYR A 661 4.41 -5.52 23.90
N SER A 662 4.69 -5.77 25.18
CA SER A 662 6.00 -6.24 25.62
C SER A 662 5.92 -6.90 26.99
N ILE A 663 6.89 -7.75 27.29
CA ILE A 663 7.06 -8.38 28.61
C ILE A 663 8.41 -7.95 29.17
N THR A 664 8.41 -7.54 30.43
CA THR A 664 9.61 -7.14 31.16
C THR A 664 9.49 -7.45 32.65
N ASP A 665 10.61 -7.49 33.34
CA ASP A 665 10.69 -7.76 34.78
C ASP A 665 10.53 -6.49 35.61
N THR A 666 9.81 -6.59 36.72
CA THR A 666 9.74 -5.50 37.70
C THR A 666 11.01 -5.38 38.53
N VAL A 667 11.35 -4.17 38.96
CA VAL A 667 12.42 -3.92 39.92
C VAL A 667 11.81 -3.56 41.28
N PRO A 668 11.96 -4.41 42.32
CA PRO A 668 11.47 -4.10 43.66
C PRO A 668 12.29 -2.97 44.29
N GLY A 669 11.59 -1.98 44.82
CA GLY A 669 12.11 -0.77 45.44
C GLY A 669 11.89 -0.71 46.95
N GLU A 670 11.74 0.51 47.48
CA GLU A 670 11.55 0.74 48.91
C GLU A 670 10.11 0.44 49.37
N MET A 671 9.95 0.28 50.68
CA MET A 671 8.62 0.20 51.31
C MET A 671 8.02 1.60 51.43
N GLY A 672 6.79 1.76 50.95
CA GLY A 672 5.96 2.94 51.09
C GLY A 672 4.67 2.66 51.86
N GLU A 673 3.79 3.66 51.91
CA GLU A 673 2.47 3.56 52.50
C GLU A 673 1.44 4.17 51.54
N PHE A 674 0.49 3.36 51.07
CA PHE A 674 -0.60 3.84 50.22
C PHE A 674 -1.94 3.62 50.91
N LYS A 675 -2.74 4.69 50.99
CA LYS A 675 -4.00 4.73 51.76
C LYS A 675 -3.86 4.05 53.13
N GLY A 676 -2.73 4.17 53.85
CA GLY A 676 -2.53 3.55 55.17
C GLY A 676 -2.18 2.06 55.21
N ILE A 677 -1.85 1.45 54.06
CA ILE A 677 -1.43 0.06 53.91
C ILE A 677 0.07 0.09 53.55
N PRO A 678 0.95 -0.62 54.28
CA PRO A 678 2.36 -0.71 53.92
C PRO A 678 2.51 -1.56 52.64
N MET A 679 3.16 -1.01 51.63
CA MET A 679 3.35 -1.66 50.33
C MET A 679 4.79 -1.52 49.84
N ARG A 680 5.24 -2.44 48.98
CA ARG A 680 6.51 -2.29 48.27
C ARG A 680 6.30 -1.67 46.91
N HIS A 681 7.11 -0.67 46.57
CA HIS A 681 7.14 -0.12 45.22
C HIS A 681 7.85 -1.09 44.28
N HIS A 682 7.30 -1.28 43.10
CA HIS A 682 7.91 -1.97 41.98
C HIS A 682 7.90 -1.00 40.80
N THR A 683 9.03 -0.88 40.13
CA THR A 683 9.19 -0.01 38.96
C THR A 683 9.51 -0.82 37.72
N ILE A 684 8.91 -0.43 36.60
CA ILE A 684 9.24 -0.89 35.26
C ILE A 684 9.62 0.33 34.45
N THR A 685 10.74 0.25 33.72
CA THR A 685 11.09 1.20 32.66
C THR A 685 11.46 0.38 31.44
N LEU A 686 10.62 0.47 30.41
CA LEU A 686 10.80 -0.21 29.13
C LEU A 686 11.45 0.76 28.14
N ASP A 687 12.64 0.43 27.66
CA ASP A 687 13.33 1.22 26.64
C ASP A 687 12.63 1.04 25.28
N PRO A 688 12.07 2.12 24.68
CA PRO A 688 11.44 2.01 23.38
C PRO A 688 12.42 1.59 22.28
N ALA A 689 13.74 1.82 22.42
CA ALA A 689 14.72 1.43 21.42
C ALA A 689 14.85 -0.09 21.22
N GLU A 690 14.45 -0.88 22.22
CA GLU A 690 14.48 -2.34 22.17
C GLU A 690 13.08 -2.95 21.99
N ASN A 691 12.06 -2.14 21.65
CA ASN A 691 10.67 -2.59 21.60
C ASN A 691 9.92 -2.01 20.39
N GLN A 692 10.35 -2.38 19.19
CA GLN A 692 9.61 -2.08 17.98
C GLN A 692 8.37 -2.99 17.85
N ILE A 693 7.20 -2.40 17.72
CA ILE A 693 5.90 -3.13 17.74
C ILE A 693 5.21 -3.16 16.37
N GLN A 694 5.93 -2.82 15.31
CA GLN A 694 5.46 -2.86 13.93
C GLN A 694 4.69 -4.15 13.61
N ALA A 695 5.33 -5.30 13.87
CA ALA A 695 4.78 -6.61 13.53
C ALA A 695 3.44 -6.91 14.23
N LYS A 696 3.23 -6.38 15.44
CA LYS A 696 1.95 -6.49 16.15
C LYS A 696 0.84 -5.71 15.44
N LEU A 697 1.18 -4.53 14.92
CA LEU A 697 0.22 -3.60 14.31
C LEU A 697 -0.06 -3.93 12.84
N ILE A 698 0.91 -4.47 12.09
CA ILE A 698 0.70 -4.96 10.72
C ILE A 698 -0.02 -6.32 10.76
N GLY A 699 0.46 -7.26 11.59
CA GLY A 699 -0.23 -8.52 11.86
C GLY A 699 -0.36 -9.50 10.68
N SER A 700 0.34 -9.28 9.56
CA SER A 700 0.15 -10.02 8.30
C SER A 700 0.51 -11.50 8.39
N GLY A 701 1.39 -11.89 9.32
CA GLY A 701 1.87 -13.27 9.40
C GLY A 701 2.80 -13.64 8.25
N THR A 702 3.51 -12.66 7.68
CA THR A 702 4.50 -12.82 6.61
C THR A 702 5.70 -11.91 6.87
N TYR A 703 6.71 -11.92 5.99
CA TYR A 703 7.86 -11.00 6.10
C TYR A 703 7.49 -9.51 6.03
N VAL A 704 6.27 -9.16 5.60
CA VAL A 704 5.77 -7.77 5.60
C VAL A 704 5.82 -7.19 7.02
N ASP A 705 5.63 -8.02 8.05
CA ASP A 705 5.68 -7.62 9.46
C ASP A 705 7.07 -7.10 9.89
N VAL A 706 8.13 -7.46 9.16
CA VAL A 706 9.53 -7.09 9.46
C VAL A 706 10.16 -6.19 8.39
N LEU A 707 9.35 -5.58 7.52
CA LEU A 707 9.82 -4.62 6.52
C LEU A 707 10.47 -3.41 7.21
N PRO A 708 11.73 -3.07 6.91
CA PRO A 708 12.41 -1.94 7.54
C PRO A 708 11.68 -0.61 7.31
N GLY A 709 11.23 0.04 8.38
CA GLY A 709 10.56 1.35 8.33
C GLY A 709 9.17 1.36 7.69
N ALA A 710 8.51 0.21 7.54
CA ALA A 710 7.14 0.14 6.99
C ALA A 710 6.09 0.77 7.93
N LEU A 711 6.28 0.58 9.23
CA LEU A 711 5.50 1.17 10.31
C LEU A 711 6.43 1.31 11.53
N PRO A 712 7.28 2.35 11.59
CA PRO A 712 8.36 2.42 12.56
C PRO A 712 7.86 2.94 13.93
N VAL A 713 7.00 2.14 14.55
CA VAL A 713 6.39 2.40 15.86
C VAL A 713 7.17 1.66 16.94
N TYR A 714 7.62 2.42 17.94
CA TYR A 714 8.36 1.93 19.10
C TYR A 714 7.54 2.16 20.37
N PHE A 715 7.53 1.17 21.26
CA PHE A 715 6.73 1.19 22.48
C PHE A 715 7.62 1.36 23.71
N GLY A 716 7.44 2.46 24.43
CA GLY A 716 8.04 2.70 25.74
C GLY A 716 6.97 2.66 26.82
N SER A 717 7.35 2.30 28.04
CA SER A 717 6.41 2.32 29.16
C SER A 717 7.16 2.48 30.48
N ASP A 718 6.64 3.38 31.32
CA ASP A 718 7.03 3.51 32.72
C ASP A 718 5.86 3.10 33.61
N VAL A 719 6.07 2.09 34.46
CA VAL A 719 5.03 1.57 35.36
C VAL A 719 5.50 1.60 36.79
N GLU A 720 4.65 2.12 37.66
CA GLU A 720 4.77 2.02 39.10
C GLU A 720 3.66 1.12 39.65
N ILE A 721 4.05 0.08 40.36
CA ILE A 721 3.14 -0.87 40.99
C ILE A 721 3.44 -0.88 42.49
N MET A 722 2.43 -0.80 43.34
CA MET A 722 2.60 -1.02 44.77
C MET A 722 1.96 -2.35 45.19
N VAL A 723 2.78 -3.24 45.74
CA VAL A 723 2.40 -4.61 46.11
C VAL A 723 2.38 -4.76 47.62
N GLU A 724 1.29 -5.32 48.16
CA GLU A 724 1.15 -5.55 49.59
C GLU A 724 1.90 -6.83 50.03
N PRO A 725 2.82 -6.77 51.02
CA PRO A 725 3.71 -7.90 51.32
C PRO A 725 3.08 -9.17 51.91
N ILE A 726 1.89 -9.11 52.50
CA ILE A 726 1.25 -10.28 53.13
C ILE A 726 0.47 -11.09 52.11
N THR A 727 -0.29 -10.41 51.26
CA THR A 727 -1.17 -11.01 50.25
C THR A 727 -0.52 -11.11 48.88
N ASN A 728 0.59 -10.39 48.65
CA ASN A 728 1.26 -10.28 47.36
C ASN A 728 0.34 -9.75 46.25
N MET A 729 -0.69 -8.99 46.63
CA MET A 729 -1.61 -8.37 45.67
C MET A 729 -1.11 -6.97 45.30
N PRO A 730 -0.98 -6.64 44.01
CA PRO A 730 -0.82 -5.27 43.56
C PRO A 730 -2.11 -4.50 43.86
N MET A 731 -2.00 -3.38 44.57
CA MET A 731 -3.17 -2.59 45.02
C MET A 731 -3.15 -1.16 44.49
N TYR A 732 -2.08 -0.81 43.80
CA TYR A 732 -1.94 0.43 43.05
C TYR A 732 -1.09 0.14 41.83
N GLY A 733 -1.51 0.66 40.68
CA GLY A 733 -0.78 0.63 39.43
C GLY A 733 -0.96 1.97 38.73
N LYS A 734 0.16 2.61 38.39
CA LYS A 734 0.17 3.77 37.50
C LYS A 734 1.08 3.43 36.33
N SER A 735 0.57 3.50 35.11
CA SER A 735 1.40 3.34 33.91
C SER A 735 1.36 4.59 33.06
N VAL A 736 2.49 4.89 32.44
CA VAL A 736 2.61 5.86 31.35
C VAL A 736 3.22 5.12 30.18
N SER A 737 2.41 4.79 29.19
CA SER A 737 2.83 4.11 27.97
C SER A 737 2.94 5.12 26.84
N MET A 738 4.03 5.08 26.08
CA MET A 738 4.34 6.05 25.03
C MET A 738 4.68 5.35 23.72
N PHE A 739 4.00 5.75 22.65
CA PHE A 739 4.29 5.32 21.29
C PHE A 739 5.13 6.38 20.60
N HIS A 740 6.28 5.95 20.09
CA HIS A 740 7.23 6.79 19.37
C HIS A 740 7.21 6.41 17.89
N LEU A 741 7.12 7.40 17.00
CA LEU A 741 7.28 7.21 15.56
C LEU A 741 8.65 7.71 15.11
N ASP A 742 9.34 6.91 14.31
CA ASP A 742 10.49 7.37 13.51
C ASP A 742 9.98 8.02 12.22
N LEU A 743 10.30 9.30 12.02
CA LEU A 743 9.82 10.06 10.89
C LEU A 743 10.82 10.13 9.73
N ARG A 744 11.98 9.46 9.83
CA ARG A 744 13.03 9.48 8.78
C ARG A 744 12.59 8.82 7.47
N GLY A 745 11.54 7.98 7.51
CA GLY A 745 10.96 7.31 6.35
C GLY A 745 11.33 5.82 6.25
N ALA A 746 10.80 5.15 5.23
CA ALA A 746 11.02 3.72 4.99
C ALA A 746 12.52 3.38 4.84
N GLY A 747 12.92 2.19 5.33
CA GLY A 747 14.32 1.75 5.34
C GLY A 747 15.14 2.26 6.52
N ASN A 748 14.65 3.22 7.31
CA ASN A 748 15.34 3.66 8.52
C ASN A 748 14.95 2.77 9.70
N MET A 749 15.96 2.28 10.40
CA MET A 749 15.84 1.47 11.62
C MET A 749 16.81 2.03 12.67
N ASN A 750 16.66 1.61 13.93
CA ASN A 750 17.55 2.00 15.04
C ASN A 750 17.70 3.54 15.18
N PRO A 751 16.62 4.28 15.44
CA PRO A 751 16.66 5.74 15.55
C PRO A 751 17.40 6.23 16.78
N ASP A 752 17.92 7.47 16.71
CA ASP A 752 18.37 8.19 17.90
C ASP A 752 17.17 8.84 18.60
N PHE A 753 16.80 8.31 19.78
CA PHE A 753 15.62 8.74 20.52
C PHE A 753 15.73 10.19 21.00
N GLY A 754 14.72 10.99 20.69
CA GLY A 754 14.68 12.43 20.97
C GLY A 754 15.29 13.31 19.87
N VAL A 755 15.86 12.71 18.82
CA VAL A 755 16.27 13.40 17.59
C VAL A 755 15.41 12.94 16.41
N ASP A 756 15.38 11.62 16.18
CA ASP A 756 14.72 11.00 15.02
C ASP A 756 13.28 10.60 15.32
N THR A 757 12.97 10.32 16.59
CA THR A 757 11.66 9.84 17.03
C THR A 757 10.82 10.92 17.69
N HIS A 758 9.50 10.86 17.47
CA HIS A 758 8.53 11.73 18.13
C HIS A 758 7.50 10.93 18.92
N PRO A 759 7.20 11.28 20.19
CA PRO A 759 6.09 10.69 20.92
C PRO A 759 4.78 11.19 20.31
N VAL A 760 3.93 10.26 19.85
CA VAL A 760 2.66 10.59 19.16
C VAL A 760 1.43 10.22 19.97
N PHE A 761 1.52 9.19 20.80
CA PHE A 761 0.46 8.76 21.70
C PHE A 761 1.03 8.49 23.08
N GLU A 762 0.36 9.01 24.10
CA GLU A 762 0.69 8.82 25.50
C GLU A 762 -0.57 8.35 26.22
N ILE A 763 -0.49 7.16 26.82
CA ILE A 763 -1.59 6.53 27.54
C ILE A 763 -1.23 6.51 29.02
N HIS A 764 -2.05 7.18 29.82
CA HIS A 764 -1.99 7.11 31.27
C HIS A 764 -3.03 6.13 31.78
N THR A 765 -2.60 5.08 32.47
CA THR A 765 -3.51 4.22 33.22
C THR A 765 -3.29 4.41 34.71
N LEU A 766 -4.39 4.43 35.46
CA LEU A 766 -4.38 4.48 36.90
C LEU A 766 -5.38 3.45 37.42
N SER A 767 -4.88 2.51 38.20
CA SER A 767 -5.67 1.55 38.94
C SER A 767 -5.31 1.70 40.42
N GLU A 768 -6.32 1.92 41.26
CA GLU A 768 -6.13 1.98 42.70
C GLU A 768 -7.23 1.25 43.44
N LEU A 769 -6.88 0.67 44.58
CA LEU A 769 -7.84 0.06 45.48
C LEU A 769 -8.87 1.10 45.96
N PRO A 770 -10.18 0.87 45.79
CA PRO A 770 -11.23 1.74 46.33
C PRO A 770 -11.12 1.91 47.85
N ASP A 771 -11.53 3.08 48.37
CA ASP A 771 -11.33 3.43 49.78
C ASP A 771 -12.03 2.47 50.75
N ASP A 772 -13.22 2.00 50.42
CA ASP A 772 -13.99 1.02 51.21
C ASP A 772 -13.31 -0.36 51.28
N SER A 773 -12.72 -0.78 50.16
CA SER A 773 -11.95 -2.00 50.03
C SER A 773 -10.63 -1.90 50.79
N ALA A 774 -9.97 -0.75 50.75
CA ALA A 774 -8.76 -0.45 51.52
C ALA A 774 -9.02 -0.47 53.04
N GLU A 775 -10.13 0.12 53.50
CA GLU A 775 -10.55 0.05 54.90
C GLU A 775 -10.84 -1.39 55.34
N THR A 776 -11.52 -2.15 54.49
CA THR A 776 -11.83 -3.57 54.74
C THR A 776 -10.55 -4.40 54.85
N LEU A 777 -9.59 -4.23 53.94
CA LEU A 777 -8.31 -4.94 53.96
C LEU A 777 -7.50 -4.61 55.22
N LYS A 778 -7.40 -3.33 55.58
CA LYS A 778 -6.73 -2.92 56.83
C LYS A 778 -7.31 -3.61 58.05
N CYS A 779 -8.64 -3.62 58.15
CA CYS A 779 -9.29 -4.14 59.33
C CYS A 779 -9.29 -5.67 59.39
N LYS A 780 -9.48 -6.36 58.26
CA LYS A 780 -9.55 -7.83 58.22
C LYS A 780 -8.19 -8.51 58.16
N VAL A 781 -7.21 -7.91 57.49
CA VAL A 781 -5.91 -8.55 57.24
C VAL A 781 -4.82 -7.88 58.08
N LEU A 782 -4.52 -6.60 57.84
CA LEU A 782 -3.36 -5.94 58.45
C LEU A 782 -3.43 -5.89 59.98
N LYS A 783 -4.54 -5.44 60.56
CA LYS A 783 -4.71 -5.38 62.01
C LYS A 783 -4.55 -6.75 62.70
N ASN A 784 -4.94 -7.83 62.03
CA ASN A 784 -4.83 -9.18 62.57
C ASN A 784 -3.40 -9.74 62.57
N THR A 785 -2.47 -9.06 61.92
CA THR A 785 -1.05 -9.43 61.88
C THR A 785 -0.16 -8.59 62.81
N ASP A 786 -0.71 -7.54 63.44
CA ASP A 786 0.00 -6.71 64.41
C ASP A 786 0.28 -7.49 65.73
N PRO A 787 1.44 -7.34 66.38
CA PRO A 787 1.67 -7.85 67.75
C PRO A 787 0.57 -7.53 68.78
N MET A 788 -0.22 -6.48 68.55
CA MET A 788 -1.37 -6.06 69.36
C MET A 788 -2.73 -6.36 68.70
N TYR A 789 -2.80 -7.29 67.75
CA TYR A 789 -4.03 -7.63 67.01
C TYR A 789 -5.24 -7.89 67.91
N TRP A 790 -5.01 -8.49 69.09
CA TRP A 790 -6.04 -8.82 70.07
C TRP A 790 -6.79 -7.62 70.66
N THR A 791 -6.38 -6.39 70.34
CA THR A 791 -7.01 -5.16 70.86
C THR A 791 -8.23 -4.70 70.07
N ASP A 792 -8.49 -5.26 68.89
CA ASP A 792 -9.59 -4.84 67.99
C ASP A 792 -10.93 -5.56 68.26
N PHE A 793 -10.95 -6.57 69.14
CA PHE A 793 -12.12 -7.33 69.62
C PHE A 793 -13.22 -7.62 68.57
N GLY A 794 -12.80 -7.98 67.35
CA GLY A 794 -13.70 -8.41 66.29
C GLY A 794 -14.41 -7.32 65.47
N GLY A 795 -14.10 -6.03 65.65
CA GLY A 795 -14.62 -4.93 64.80
C GLY A 795 -16.14 -4.71 64.83
N GLU A 796 -16.65 -3.76 64.04
CA GLU A 796 -18.09 -3.51 63.80
C GLU A 796 -18.37 -3.38 62.29
N GLY A 797 -19.57 -3.76 61.83
CA GLY A 797 -19.98 -3.63 60.41
C GLY A 797 -19.29 -4.63 59.47
N ASP A 798 -18.92 -4.19 58.26
CA ASP A 798 -18.25 -5.03 57.24
C ASP A 798 -16.82 -5.46 57.64
N CYS A 799 -16.29 -4.88 58.73
CA CYS A 799 -15.04 -5.27 59.36
C CYS A 799 -15.19 -6.42 60.37
N ALA A 800 -16.41 -6.93 60.60
CA ALA A 800 -16.66 -8.01 61.55
C ALA A 800 -16.11 -9.35 61.04
N LEU A 801 -15.22 -9.95 61.81
CA LEU A 801 -14.81 -11.35 61.63
C LEU A 801 -15.66 -12.21 62.56
N GLU A 802 -16.69 -12.87 62.01
CA GLU A 802 -17.54 -13.78 62.78
C GLU A 802 -16.69 -14.94 63.33
N GLY A 803 -16.35 -14.88 64.63
CA GLY A 803 -15.71 -15.98 65.37
C GLY A 803 -14.35 -15.68 66.02
N THR A 804 -13.67 -14.59 65.69
CA THR A 804 -12.33 -14.27 66.25
C THR A 804 -12.36 -13.52 67.58
N ALA A 805 -13.47 -12.83 67.91
CA ALA A 805 -13.60 -12.09 69.16
C ALA A 805 -13.32 -12.94 70.42
N VAL A 806 -13.69 -14.23 70.40
CA VAL A 806 -13.39 -15.17 71.50
C VAL A 806 -11.89 -15.38 71.66
N ILE A 807 -11.15 -15.46 70.55
CA ILE A 807 -9.69 -15.62 70.54
C ILE A 807 -9.02 -14.34 71.04
N ASP A 808 -9.48 -13.16 70.59
CA ASP A 808 -8.95 -11.86 71.04
C ASP A 808 -9.13 -11.67 72.56
N TYR A 809 -10.29 -12.03 73.10
CA TYR A 809 -10.52 -12.01 74.55
C TYR A 809 -9.61 -12.97 75.31
N ILE A 810 -9.35 -14.17 74.78
CA ILE A 810 -8.42 -15.13 75.40
C ILE A 810 -6.99 -14.60 75.38
N THR A 811 -6.54 -14.04 74.25
CA THR A 811 -5.22 -13.45 74.09
C THR A 811 -5.04 -12.24 75.02
N ALA A 812 -6.03 -11.34 75.11
CA ALA A 812 -6.05 -10.22 76.04
C ALA A 812 -5.86 -10.66 77.50
N ILE A 813 -6.55 -11.75 77.91
CA ILE A 813 -6.42 -12.34 79.24
C ILE A 813 -5.01 -12.88 79.47
N LEU A 814 -4.41 -13.54 78.47
CA LEU A 814 -3.04 -14.07 78.56
C LEU A 814 -1.99 -12.95 78.66
N TYR A 815 -2.14 -11.85 77.92
CA TYR A 815 -1.28 -10.68 78.04
C TYR A 815 -1.42 -10.00 79.41
N ALA A 816 -2.64 -9.79 79.89
CA ALA A 816 -2.91 -9.24 81.22
C ALA A 816 -2.33 -10.13 82.34
N ALA A 817 -2.46 -11.45 82.21
CA ALA A 817 -1.87 -12.41 83.14
C ALA A 817 -0.33 -12.36 83.11
N SER A 818 0.27 -12.23 81.92
CA SER A 818 1.73 -12.16 81.75
C SER A 818 2.31 -10.86 82.33
N ILE A 819 1.68 -9.72 82.08
CA ILE A 819 2.05 -8.42 82.69
C ILE A 819 1.90 -8.48 84.20
N SER A 820 0.82 -9.09 84.71
CA SER A 820 0.60 -9.28 86.15
C SER A 820 1.69 -10.18 86.77
N MET A 821 2.11 -11.23 86.07
CA MET A 821 3.20 -12.13 86.50
C MET A 821 4.57 -11.42 86.48
N ILE A 822 4.84 -10.57 85.49
CA ILE A 822 6.05 -9.74 85.43
C ILE A 822 6.05 -8.69 86.55
N ALA A 823 4.92 -8.01 86.79
CA ALA A 823 4.78 -7.06 87.90
C ALA A 823 4.95 -7.75 89.26
N PHE A 824 4.35 -8.94 89.43
CA PHE A 824 4.54 -9.75 90.64
C PHE A 824 5.99 -10.23 90.79
N GLY A 825 6.65 -10.60 89.70
CA GLY A 825 8.08 -10.94 89.65
C GLY A 825 9.00 -9.76 89.97
N GLY A 826 8.70 -8.57 89.45
CA GLY A 826 9.45 -7.32 89.70
C GLY A 826 9.31 -6.84 91.14
N VAL A 827 8.12 -6.92 91.74
CA VAL A 827 7.90 -6.66 93.18
C VAL A 827 8.66 -7.67 94.04
N ARG A 828 8.84 -8.92 93.57
CA ARG A 828 9.61 -9.95 94.27
C ARG A 828 11.13 -9.84 94.09
N MET A 829 11.60 -9.21 93.02
CA MET A 829 13.02 -8.89 92.81
C MET A 829 13.42 -7.60 93.54
N GLY A 830 12.55 -6.59 93.61
CA GLY A 830 12.76 -5.39 94.42
C GLY A 830 12.68 -5.61 95.94
N THR A 831 12.39 -6.83 96.38
CA THR A 831 12.38 -7.25 97.80
C THR A 831 13.51 -8.23 98.15
N ARG A 832 14.52 -8.35 97.27
CA ARG A 832 15.78 -9.09 97.48
C ARG A 832 17.00 -8.23 97.13
N ASP A 833 17.09 -7.05 97.73
CA ASP A 833 18.25 -6.48 98.47
C ASP A 833 18.02 -5.00 98.76
#